data_AF-A0A254QM97-F1
#
_entry.id   AF-A0A254QM97-F1
#
_cell.length_a   1.000
_cell.length_b   1.000
_cell.length_c   1.000
_cell.angle_alpha   90.00
_cell.angle_beta   90.00
_cell.angle_gamma   90.00
#
_symmetry.space_group_name_H-M   'P 1'
#
loop_
_entity.id
_entity.type
_entity.pdbx_description
1 polymer ?
#
loop_
_entity_poly.entity_id
_entity_poly.type
_entity_poly.pdbx_seq_one_letter_code
_entity_poly.pdbx_strand_id
1 'polypeptide(L)'
;MRILLMIGPEERVLAPLEAMLGQSRDVLHESGIWYPEREDQGKILMALVKGAAPRILNREKAPDLLVLSAARLGSALHTPDKLRHLREGLEKIGSELRIVSHLDHQSRALAGLYEAQLMAGRIAPLTREIGLCGEPDWWQACLKSAGDSAKERAEALPFWLDYRALLAFWETGFGKGVVEIRPRPSDAAQEIEDLTGVSLNPTSEQLAPASAASLARARQLNGLLWQVVARRGKPIPADVWRGMLEEIAVDGPAIDPGSLFPVADRFAADNTAIVAEHPQLAEALSPPEAGPEWQEADPDFGFRASQYLLAFMWRIDRAMRAPRRAEPAPVQPAAPNPILPPKAREKFASLGKSPFRPHNRIGSVDEEITALPYDMPPPRDLPPGSTGRVIVGCMKNEAPYILEWIAYHRAIGVDHFLIYTNGCEDGTDEILGRLQEMGIVQHRRNDDWKGKSPQQYALNRSLKEPLIERAEWIIHIDVDEFINVRCGNGTLDDFFALVPGATNVAMTWRLFGHNGVTAFDDRFVIEQFDRAAPKYCPKPHTVWGFKTMFRNIGAYGKISCHRPNKLDDTFRDRVRWVNGSGQDMTDEARDRGWRNSRGSIGYDLIQLNHYALRSADSFLIKRQRGRALHVDRSIGLNYWIRMDWCDHRDVTIQRNLPRLRAEYDRLLADDRLRQAHEDGVAWHRAKALALRQEPEFRALFDQAVKIRLTETERAAYALALDMES
;
A
#
# COMPACT_ATOMS: atom_id res chain seq x y z
N MET A 1 4.44 22.66 21.72
CA MET A 1 5.13 22.55 20.42
C MET A 1 4.83 23.82 19.63
N ARG A 2 5.87 24.50 19.14
CA ARG A 2 5.73 25.65 18.23
C ARG A 2 5.56 25.13 16.80
N ILE A 3 4.87 25.88 15.95
CA ILE A 3 4.69 25.54 14.53
C ILE A 3 5.20 26.69 13.66
N LEU A 4 6.10 26.35 12.75
CA LEU A 4 6.49 27.21 11.63
C LEU A 4 5.83 26.66 10.36
N LEU A 5 4.87 27.41 9.82
CA LEU A 5 4.23 27.11 8.56
C LEU A 5 4.82 28.00 7.46
N MET A 6 5.62 27.41 6.58
CA MET A 6 6.17 28.08 5.41
C MET A 6 5.22 27.89 4.24
N ILE A 7 4.67 29.00 3.76
CA ILE A 7 3.80 29.06 2.58
C ILE A 7 4.52 29.82 1.46
N GLY A 8 4.21 29.46 0.22
CA GLY A 8 4.74 30.13 -0.94
C GLY A 8 3.64 30.32 -1.97
N PRO A 9 3.70 31.39 -2.78
CA PRO A 9 2.82 31.54 -3.93
C PRO A 9 3.14 30.48 -5.01
N GLU A 10 4.37 29.96 -5.04
CA GLU A 10 4.83 29.01 -6.04
C GLU A 10 5.89 28.02 -5.49
N GLU A 11 5.95 26.83 -6.08
CA GLU A 11 6.89 25.74 -5.73
C GLU A 11 8.36 26.19 -5.84
N ARG A 12 8.72 27.02 -6.82
CA ARG A 12 10.11 27.48 -7.00
C ARG A 12 10.61 28.47 -5.97
N VAL A 13 9.72 29.20 -5.32
CA VAL A 13 10.11 30.18 -4.29
C VAL A 13 10.56 29.44 -3.02
N LEU A 14 9.87 28.37 -2.65
CA LEU A 14 10.21 27.56 -1.48
C LEU A 14 11.14 26.37 -1.78
N ALA A 15 11.29 25.94 -3.03
CA ALA A 15 12.09 24.76 -3.39
C ALA A 15 13.51 24.76 -2.80
N PRO A 16 14.27 25.87 -2.81
CA PRO A 16 15.59 25.90 -2.17
C PRO A 16 15.54 25.62 -0.66
N LEU A 17 14.54 26.16 0.03
CA LEU A 17 14.32 25.95 1.47
C LEU A 17 13.87 24.51 1.75
N GLU A 18 12.95 23.97 0.96
CA GLU A 18 12.48 22.58 1.10
C GLU A 18 13.60 21.56 0.88
N ALA A 19 14.49 21.82 -0.09
CA ALA A 19 15.65 20.98 -0.39
C ALA A 19 16.64 21.00 0.78
N MET A 20 16.97 22.18 1.30
CA MET A 20 17.87 22.34 2.44
C MET A 20 17.30 21.67 3.71
N LEU A 21 16.05 21.97 4.08
CA LEU A 21 15.37 21.33 5.21
C LEU A 21 15.35 19.80 5.08
N GLY A 22 15.19 19.29 3.85
CA GLY A 22 15.20 17.85 3.57
C GLY A 22 16.57 17.20 3.75
N GLN A 23 17.64 17.86 3.31
CA GLN A 23 19.03 17.39 3.43
C GLN A 23 19.55 17.46 4.88
N SER A 24 19.04 18.40 5.67
CA SER A 24 19.50 18.67 7.03
C SER A 24 18.59 18.09 8.13
N ARG A 25 17.71 17.13 7.82
CA ARG A 25 16.74 16.57 8.79
C ARG A 25 17.36 16.04 10.06
N ASP A 26 18.50 15.36 9.97
CA ASP A 26 19.15 14.77 11.15
C ASP A 26 19.65 15.86 12.12
N VAL A 27 20.29 16.91 11.57
CA VAL A 27 20.78 18.07 12.34
C VAL A 27 19.62 18.85 12.98
N LEU A 28 18.51 19.03 12.25
CA LEU A 28 17.30 19.66 12.78
C LEU A 28 16.70 18.83 13.92
N HIS A 29 16.65 17.51 13.76
CA HIS A 29 16.09 16.59 14.74
C HIS A 29 16.87 16.57 16.05
N GLU A 30 18.21 16.59 15.99
CA GLU A 30 19.09 16.73 17.16
C GLU A 30 18.86 18.04 17.91
N SER A 31 18.45 19.09 17.21
CA SER A 31 18.13 20.42 17.75
C SER A 31 16.69 20.56 18.23
N GLY A 32 15.92 19.46 18.32
CA GLY A 32 14.52 19.47 18.77
C GLY A 32 13.51 19.96 17.70
N ILE A 33 13.94 20.09 16.45
CA ILE A 33 13.12 20.54 15.32
C ILE A 33 12.72 19.34 14.48
N TRP A 34 11.44 19.23 14.19
CA TRP A 34 10.95 18.20 13.29
C TRP A 34 10.46 18.79 11.97
N TYR A 35 11.11 18.37 10.89
CA TYR A 35 10.67 18.59 9.52
C TYR A 35 10.24 17.24 8.91
N PRO A 36 8.92 16.98 8.74
CA PRO A 36 8.44 15.69 8.25
C PRO A 36 8.88 15.41 6.80
N GLU A 37 8.79 14.15 6.38
CA GLU A 37 9.02 13.81 4.98
C GLU A 37 8.03 14.52 4.05
N ARG A 38 8.42 14.81 2.81
CA ARG A 38 7.56 15.55 1.86
C ARG A 38 6.19 14.88 1.67
N GLU A 39 6.18 13.55 1.66
CA GLU A 39 4.94 12.76 1.57
C GLU A 39 4.06 12.90 2.84
N ASP A 40 4.69 12.93 4.00
CA ASP A 40 4.03 13.07 5.30
C ASP A 40 3.54 14.50 5.55
N GLN A 41 4.27 15.52 5.12
CA GLN A 41 3.82 16.92 5.14
C GLN A 41 2.52 17.08 4.34
N GLY A 42 2.45 16.50 3.14
CA GLY A 42 1.23 16.49 2.33
C GLY A 42 0.05 15.82 3.04
N LYS A 43 0.28 14.67 3.71
CA LYS A 43 -0.74 13.97 4.50
C LYS A 43 -1.19 14.78 5.71
N ILE A 44 -0.25 15.38 6.44
CA ILE A 44 -0.53 16.22 7.61
C ILE A 44 -1.41 17.40 7.20
N LEU A 45 -0.98 18.17 6.20
CA LEU A 45 -1.67 19.38 5.77
C LEU A 45 -3.04 19.06 5.13
N MET A 46 -3.16 17.97 4.38
CA MET A 46 -4.46 17.50 3.88
C MET A 46 -5.40 17.03 4.99
N ALA A 47 -4.90 16.37 6.03
CA ALA A 47 -5.72 15.98 7.18
C ALA A 47 -6.24 17.23 7.90
N LEU A 48 -5.37 18.22 8.15
CA LEU A 48 -5.73 19.50 8.78
C LEU A 48 -6.78 20.26 7.97
N VAL A 49 -6.59 20.40 6.65
CA VAL A 49 -7.56 21.07 5.75
C VAL A 49 -8.91 20.34 5.70
N LYS A 50 -8.94 19.02 5.93
CA LYS A 50 -10.15 18.20 6.03
C LYS A 50 -10.76 18.17 7.44
N GLY A 51 -10.20 18.90 8.41
CA GLY A 51 -10.66 18.91 9.80
C GLY A 51 -10.33 17.65 10.60
N ALA A 52 -9.40 16.82 10.12
CA ALA A 52 -8.97 15.59 10.76
C ALA A 52 -7.64 15.77 11.52
N ALA A 53 -7.48 15.09 12.66
CA ALA A 53 -6.23 15.08 13.41
C ALA A 53 -5.15 14.25 12.66
N PRO A 54 -3.96 14.81 12.39
CA PRO A 54 -2.90 14.08 11.68
C PRO A 54 -2.32 12.96 12.55
N ARG A 55 -2.50 11.70 12.14
CA ARG A 55 -2.01 10.51 12.87
C ARG A 55 -0.48 10.44 13.01
N ILE A 56 0.26 11.18 12.15
CA ILE A 56 1.73 11.20 12.07
C ILE A 56 2.36 11.99 13.24
N LEU A 57 1.57 12.77 13.99
CA LEU A 57 2.04 13.56 15.13
C LEU A 57 2.14 12.77 16.44
N ASN A 58 1.77 11.48 16.44
CA ASN A 58 1.74 10.64 17.64
C ASN A 58 3.14 10.06 17.95
N ARG A 59 4.09 10.93 18.30
CA ARG A 59 5.47 10.57 18.69
C ARG A 59 5.60 10.46 20.21
N GLU A 60 6.49 9.56 20.69
CA GLU A 60 6.79 9.37 22.11
C GLU A 60 7.33 10.64 22.80
N LYS A 61 7.93 11.56 22.05
CA LYS A 61 8.36 12.89 22.50
C LYS A 61 7.93 13.95 21.48
N ALA A 62 7.19 14.95 21.93
CA ALA A 62 6.79 16.09 21.08
C ALA A 62 8.02 16.98 20.78
N PRO A 63 8.23 17.41 19.53
CA PRO A 63 9.32 18.31 19.20
C PRO A 63 9.06 19.72 19.75
N ASP A 64 10.13 20.51 19.87
CA ASP A 64 10.05 21.90 20.32
C ASP A 64 9.50 22.79 19.21
N LEU A 65 9.85 22.49 17.95
CA LEU A 65 9.38 23.16 16.75
C LEU A 65 9.00 22.14 15.65
N LEU A 66 7.78 22.26 15.12
CA LEU A 66 7.35 21.57 13.91
C LEU A 66 7.44 22.54 12.72
N VAL A 67 8.23 22.18 11.71
CA VAL A 67 8.33 22.93 10.45
C VAL A 67 7.49 22.21 9.40
N LEU A 68 6.49 22.90 8.87
CA LEU A 68 5.68 22.46 7.74
C LEU A 68 5.92 23.40 6.56
N SER A 69 6.39 22.87 5.45
CA SER A 69 6.49 23.60 4.19
C SER A 69 5.44 23.11 3.21
N ALA A 70 4.71 24.04 2.61
CA ALA A 70 3.79 23.70 1.54
C ALA A 70 3.62 24.83 0.55
N ALA A 71 4.47 24.81 -0.47
CA ALA A 71 4.39 25.75 -1.58
C ALA A 71 3.05 25.72 -2.34
N ARG A 72 2.27 24.64 -2.24
CA ARG A 72 0.94 24.53 -2.87
C ARG A 72 -0.23 24.89 -1.98
N LEU A 73 -0.01 25.14 -0.69
CA LEU A 73 -1.10 25.51 0.22
C LEU A 73 -1.61 26.93 -0.05
N GLY A 74 -0.71 27.86 -0.36
CA GLY A 74 -1.06 29.23 -0.76
C GLY A 74 -1.93 29.29 -2.02
N SER A 75 -1.75 28.33 -2.94
CA SER A 75 -2.50 28.24 -4.20
C SER A 75 -3.72 27.32 -4.16
N ALA A 76 -3.81 26.39 -3.20
CA ALA A 76 -4.94 25.48 -3.05
C ALA A 76 -6.04 25.99 -2.10
N LEU A 77 -5.70 26.92 -1.20
CA LEU A 77 -6.63 27.50 -0.21
C LEU A 77 -7.14 28.86 -0.66
N HIS A 78 -8.25 28.85 -1.39
CA HIS A 78 -8.95 30.05 -1.87
C HIS A 78 -10.37 30.19 -1.29
N THR A 79 -10.78 29.25 -0.44
CA THR A 79 -12.12 29.24 0.19
C THR A 79 -11.99 29.44 1.71
N PRO A 80 -12.80 30.32 2.34
CA PRO A 80 -12.73 30.58 3.78
C PRO A 80 -12.86 29.32 4.66
N ASP A 81 -13.69 28.35 4.27
CA ASP A 81 -13.89 27.12 5.05
C ASP A 81 -12.63 26.27 5.15
N LYS A 82 -11.90 26.08 4.05
CA LYS A 82 -10.64 25.31 4.05
C LYS A 82 -9.55 26.01 4.88
N LEU A 83 -9.52 27.34 4.84
CA LEU A 83 -8.60 28.14 5.67
C LEU A 83 -8.93 28.01 7.16
N ARG A 84 -10.22 28.03 7.51
CA ARG A 84 -10.71 27.80 8.88
C ARG A 84 -10.32 26.42 9.40
N HIS A 85 -10.54 25.35 8.63
CA HIS A 85 -10.17 24.00 9.04
C HIS A 85 -8.66 23.84 9.26
N LEU A 86 -7.84 24.44 8.38
CA LEU A 86 -6.40 24.45 8.58
C LEU A 86 -6.04 25.11 9.91
N ARG A 87 -6.59 26.29 10.21
CA ARG A 87 -6.36 27.00 11.48
C ARG A 87 -6.74 26.16 12.68
N GLU A 88 -7.98 25.67 12.73
CA GLU A 88 -8.49 24.86 13.85
C GLU A 88 -7.68 23.58 14.03
N GLY A 89 -7.18 23.00 12.94
CA GLY A 89 -6.30 21.84 12.99
C GLY A 89 -4.93 22.19 13.59
N LEU A 90 -4.32 23.30 13.18
CA LEU A 90 -3.01 23.77 13.68
C LEU A 90 -3.08 24.14 15.17
N GLU A 91 -4.15 24.80 15.60
CA GLU A 91 -4.40 25.16 17.02
C GLU A 91 -4.54 23.92 17.92
N LYS A 92 -5.02 22.80 17.39
CA LYS A 92 -5.15 21.54 18.16
C LYS A 92 -3.81 20.85 18.40
N ILE A 93 -2.80 21.14 17.58
CA ILE A 93 -1.51 20.41 17.59
C ILE A 93 -0.37 21.25 18.15
N GLY A 94 -0.46 22.58 18.11
CA GLY A 94 0.57 23.49 18.60
C GLY A 94 0.01 24.61 19.45
N SER A 95 0.88 25.18 20.28
CA SER A 95 0.55 26.28 21.19
C SER A 95 0.90 27.66 20.63
N GLU A 96 1.73 27.71 19.59
CA GLU A 96 2.22 28.93 18.95
C GLU A 96 2.38 28.66 17.45
N LEU A 97 1.90 29.58 16.61
CA LEU A 97 1.92 29.47 15.16
C LEU A 97 2.59 30.69 14.55
N ARG A 98 3.63 30.46 13.76
CA ARG A 98 4.27 31.45 12.90
C ARG A 98 4.03 31.05 11.45
N ILE A 99 3.43 31.94 10.65
CA ILE A 99 3.22 31.73 9.22
C ILE A 99 4.19 32.64 8.47
N VAL A 100 4.97 32.07 7.56
CA VAL A 100 5.95 32.82 6.77
C VAL A 100 5.66 32.62 5.29
N SER A 101 5.58 33.72 4.55
CA SER A 101 5.39 33.73 3.09
C SER A 101 6.56 34.43 2.41
N HIS A 102 7.28 33.70 1.57
CA HIS A 102 8.35 34.27 0.75
C HIS A 102 7.80 34.82 -0.56
N LEU A 103 8.17 36.06 -0.90
CA LEU A 103 7.69 36.77 -2.09
C LEU A 103 8.82 37.08 -3.06
N ASP A 104 8.51 37.00 -4.35
CA ASP A 104 9.34 37.43 -5.48
C ASP A 104 8.46 38.30 -6.40
N HIS A 105 9.06 39.10 -7.28
CA HIS A 105 8.29 39.94 -8.19
C HIS A 105 7.38 39.07 -9.08
N GLN A 106 6.15 39.53 -9.30
CA GLN A 106 5.08 38.76 -9.96
C GLN A 106 5.49 38.25 -11.34
N SER A 107 6.26 39.03 -12.11
CA SER A 107 6.79 38.59 -13.41
C SER A 107 7.77 37.41 -13.29
N ARG A 108 8.63 37.40 -12.27
CA ARG A 108 9.58 36.29 -12.01
C ARG A 108 8.84 35.05 -11.53
N ALA A 109 7.90 35.22 -10.60
CA ALA A 109 7.05 34.14 -10.11
C ALA A 109 6.17 33.55 -11.22
N LEU A 110 5.61 34.38 -12.09
CA LEU A 110 4.78 33.90 -13.20
C LEU A 110 5.59 33.10 -14.23
N ALA A 111 6.81 33.53 -14.55
CA ALA A 111 7.69 32.77 -15.43
C ALA A 111 8.04 31.39 -14.84
N GLY A 112 8.36 31.34 -13.54
CA GLY A 112 8.61 30.09 -12.81
C GLY A 112 7.40 29.16 -12.80
N LEU A 113 6.23 29.70 -12.47
CA LEU A 113 4.97 28.96 -12.45
C LEU A 113 4.65 28.38 -13.82
N TYR A 114 4.78 29.17 -14.87
CA TYR A 114 4.42 28.76 -16.22
C TYR A 114 5.23 27.55 -16.66
N GLU A 115 6.53 27.54 -16.37
CA GLU A 115 7.38 26.36 -16.57
C GLU A 115 6.86 25.14 -15.79
N ALA A 116 6.59 25.27 -14.50
CA ALA A 116 6.10 24.17 -13.68
C ALA A 116 4.76 23.61 -14.19
N GLN A 117 3.87 24.50 -14.67
CA GLN A 117 2.58 24.13 -15.25
C GLN A 117 2.71 23.44 -16.61
N LEU A 118 3.63 23.89 -17.46
CA LEU A 118 3.95 23.21 -18.72
C LEU A 118 4.46 21.79 -18.46
N MET A 119 5.32 21.60 -17.47
CA MET A 119 5.78 20.27 -17.06
C MET A 119 4.66 19.41 -16.44
N ALA A 120 3.57 20.03 -15.98
CA ALA A 120 2.36 19.35 -15.49
C ALA A 120 1.28 19.14 -16.57
N GLY A 121 1.52 19.55 -17.82
CA GLY A 121 0.61 19.33 -18.93
C GLY A 121 -0.16 20.55 -19.42
N ARG A 122 0.21 21.77 -19.01
CA ARG A 122 -0.44 23.01 -19.51
C ARG A 122 -0.27 23.15 -21.03
N ILE A 123 -1.33 23.66 -21.67
CA ILE A 123 -1.34 23.96 -23.12
C ILE A 123 -1.61 25.43 -23.43
N ALA A 124 -2.16 26.15 -22.45
CA ALA A 124 -2.51 27.55 -22.57
C ALA A 124 -1.25 28.42 -22.57
N PRO A 125 -1.12 29.36 -23.51
CA PRO A 125 0.01 30.30 -23.53
C PRO A 125 -0.08 31.32 -22.38
N LEU A 126 1.04 31.97 -22.06
CA LEU A 126 1.13 33.09 -21.09
C LEU A 126 0.29 34.31 -21.47
N THR A 127 -0.11 34.44 -22.75
CA THR A 127 -1.02 35.49 -23.19
C THR A 127 -2.39 35.41 -22.49
N ARG A 128 -2.75 34.25 -21.91
CA ARG A 128 -3.94 34.12 -21.07
C ARG A 128 -3.84 34.97 -19.80
N GLU A 129 -2.74 34.88 -19.07
CA GLU A 129 -2.50 35.70 -17.86
C GLU A 129 -2.33 37.18 -18.19
N ILE A 130 -1.62 37.49 -19.27
CA ILE A 130 -1.45 38.87 -19.75
C ILE A 130 -2.82 39.49 -20.06
N GLY A 131 -3.71 38.74 -20.70
CA GLY A 131 -5.08 39.21 -21.01
C GLY A 131 -5.94 39.53 -19.78
N LEU A 132 -5.61 38.97 -18.60
CA LEU A 132 -6.33 39.24 -17.35
C LEU A 132 -5.86 40.52 -16.65
N CYS A 133 -4.76 41.13 -17.10
CA CYS A 133 -4.26 42.36 -16.49
C CYS A 133 -5.28 43.52 -16.62
N GLY A 134 -6.19 43.46 -17.59
CA GLY A 134 -7.29 44.42 -17.75
C GLY A 134 -8.50 44.18 -16.82
N GLU A 135 -8.55 43.05 -16.10
CA GLU A 135 -9.66 42.75 -15.20
C GLU A 135 -9.57 43.57 -13.90
N PRO A 136 -10.71 44.10 -13.40
CA PRO A 136 -10.72 44.92 -12.20
C PRO A 136 -10.32 44.14 -10.95
N ASP A 137 -10.66 42.85 -10.89
CA ASP A 137 -10.36 41.95 -9.77
C ASP A 137 -9.61 40.73 -10.32
N TRP A 138 -8.28 40.77 -10.21
CA TRP A 138 -7.40 39.68 -10.66
C TRP A 138 -7.73 38.36 -9.96
N TRP A 139 -7.95 38.42 -8.65
CA TRP A 139 -8.21 37.25 -7.82
C TRP A 139 -9.47 36.51 -8.29
N GLN A 140 -10.59 37.23 -8.41
CA GLN A 140 -11.85 36.64 -8.86
C GLN A 140 -11.82 36.24 -10.34
N ALA A 141 -11.14 37.01 -11.19
CA ALA A 141 -10.99 36.66 -12.60
C ALA A 141 -10.25 35.33 -12.77
N CYS A 142 -9.19 35.09 -12.00
CA CYS A 142 -8.46 33.83 -12.00
C CYS A 142 -9.30 32.66 -11.46
N LEU A 143 -10.08 32.86 -10.39
CA LEU A 143 -10.91 31.80 -9.80
C LEU A 143 -12.05 31.31 -10.70
N LYS A 144 -12.54 32.15 -11.63
CA LYS A 144 -13.58 31.74 -12.60
C LYS A 144 -13.16 30.57 -13.50
N SER A 145 -11.86 30.35 -13.69
CA SER A 145 -11.33 29.26 -14.51
C SER A 145 -10.87 28.04 -13.69
N ALA A 146 -11.16 28.00 -12.37
CA ALA A 146 -10.74 26.90 -11.52
C ALA A 146 -11.52 25.62 -11.84
N GLY A 147 -10.82 24.49 -11.87
CA GLY A 147 -11.40 23.16 -12.09
C GLY A 147 -10.57 22.06 -11.45
N ASP A 148 -11.17 20.87 -11.34
CA ASP A 148 -10.62 19.77 -10.53
C ASP A 148 -9.91 18.69 -11.36
N SER A 149 -10.09 18.66 -12.68
CA SER A 149 -9.40 17.69 -13.53
C SER A 149 -7.89 17.94 -13.57
N ALA A 150 -7.11 16.91 -13.93
CA ALA A 150 -5.66 17.06 -14.05
C ALA A 150 -5.26 18.14 -15.08
N LYS A 151 -6.04 18.30 -16.15
CA LYS A 151 -5.82 19.35 -17.16
C LYS A 151 -6.15 20.73 -16.62
N GLU A 152 -7.31 20.89 -15.98
CA GLU A 152 -7.73 22.18 -15.40
C GLU A 152 -6.76 22.63 -14.29
N ARG A 153 -6.25 21.71 -13.47
CA ARG A 153 -5.23 22.04 -12.47
C ARG A 153 -3.90 22.49 -13.08
N ALA A 154 -3.50 21.93 -14.23
CA ALA A 154 -2.31 22.40 -14.95
C ALA A 154 -2.55 23.76 -15.62
N GLU A 155 -3.79 24.08 -15.97
CA GLU A 155 -4.20 25.37 -16.56
C GLU A 155 -4.65 26.42 -15.53
N ALA A 156 -4.54 26.12 -14.23
CA ALA A 156 -5.03 26.99 -13.17
C ALA A 156 -4.34 28.36 -13.21
N LEU A 157 -5.14 29.43 -13.17
CA LEU A 157 -4.64 30.80 -13.17
C LEU A 157 -4.16 31.21 -11.77
N PRO A 158 -3.05 31.96 -11.67
CA PRO A 158 -2.44 32.31 -10.38
C PRO A 158 -3.12 33.50 -9.71
N PHE A 159 -4.30 33.28 -9.13
CA PHE A 159 -5.04 34.29 -8.36
C PHE A 159 -4.19 34.91 -7.23
N TRP A 160 -3.26 34.15 -6.66
CA TRP A 160 -2.37 34.55 -5.57
C TRP A 160 -1.27 35.55 -5.96
N LEU A 161 -1.11 35.90 -7.25
CA LEU A 161 -0.16 36.95 -7.67
C LEU A 161 -0.57 38.32 -7.13
N ASP A 162 -1.86 38.48 -6.82
CA ASP A 162 -2.36 39.59 -6.03
C ASP A 162 -1.98 39.37 -4.55
N TYR A 163 -0.75 39.78 -4.21
CA TYR A 163 -0.20 39.61 -2.85
C TYR A 163 -1.02 40.35 -1.81
N ARG A 164 -1.66 41.47 -2.16
CA ARG A 164 -2.50 42.23 -1.23
C ARG A 164 -3.78 41.47 -0.91
N ALA A 165 -4.45 40.93 -1.93
CA ALA A 165 -5.62 40.07 -1.75
C ALA A 165 -5.24 38.77 -1.02
N LEU A 166 -4.07 38.19 -1.32
CA LEU A 166 -3.54 37.00 -0.64
C LEU A 166 -3.38 37.24 0.86
N LEU A 167 -2.68 38.32 1.23
CA LEU A 167 -2.47 38.67 2.63
C LEU A 167 -3.79 38.94 3.34
N ALA A 168 -4.66 39.77 2.75
CA ALA A 168 -5.98 40.04 3.32
C ALA A 168 -6.78 38.75 3.53
N PHE A 169 -6.76 37.81 2.57
CA PHE A 169 -7.45 36.53 2.68
C PHE A 169 -6.91 35.67 3.83
N TRP A 170 -5.59 35.52 3.94
CA TRP A 170 -5.00 34.74 5.03
C TRP A 170 -5.22 35.39 6.40
N GLU A 171 -5.18 36.72 6.48
CA GLU A 171 -5.47 37.48 7.71
C GLU A 171 -6.94 37.33 8.14
N THR A 172 -7.89 37.12 7.22
CA THR A 172 -9.28 36.83 7.61
C THR A 172 -9.42 35.51 8.37
N GLY A 173 -8.55 34.53 8.08
CA GLY A 173 -8.54 33.24 8.75
C GLY A 173 -7.76 33.27 10.06
N PHE A 174 -6.53 33.77 10.01
CA PHE A 174 -5.55 33.63 11.10
C PHE A 174 -5.42 34.86 11.99
N GLY A 175 -5.97 36.00 11.58
CA GLY A 175 -5.82 37.29 12.27
C GLY A 175 -4.84 38.22 11.56
N LYS A 176 -5.02 39.52 11.76
CA LYS A 176 -4.20 40.57 11.15
C LYS A 176 -2.76 40.50 11.65
N GLY A 177 -1.79 40.59 10.74
CA GLY A 177 -0.36 40.60 11.05
C GLY A 177 0.24 39.23 11.42
N VAL A 178 -0.51 38.13 11.26
CA VAL A 178 -0.04 36.77 11.59
C VAL A 178 0.84 36.17 10.49
N VAL A 179 0.68 36.63 9.24
CA VAL A 179 1.52 36.20 8.11
C VAL A 179 2.71 37.14 8.00
N GLU A 180 3.91 36.62 8.28
CA GLU A 180 5.16 37.33 8.06
C GLU A 180 5.56 37.20 6.58
N ILE A 181 5.75 38.32 5.89
CA ILE A 181 6.24 38.33 4.52
C ILE A 181 7.74 38.62 4.47
N ARG A 182 8.46 37.80 3.70
CA ARG A 182 9.92 37.84 3.56
C ARG A 182 10.32 37.82 2.09
N PRO A 183 11.46 38.43 1.70
CA PRO A 183 11.95 38.34 0.34
C PRO A 183 12.32 36.89 0.01
N ARG A 184 12.24 36.51 -1.27
CA ARG A 184 12.79 35.23 -1.74
C ARG A 184 14.26 35.12 -1.29
N PRO A 185 14.66 34.03 -0.61
CA PRO A 185 15.99 33.92 -0.05
C PRO A 185 17.03 33.79 -1.17
N SER A 186 18.09 34.57 -1.07
CA SER A 186 19.32 34.40 -1.86
C SER A 186 20.19 33.27 -1.31
N ASP A 187 20.14 33.06 0.01
CA ASP A 187 20.80 31.97 0.74
C ASP A 187 19.77 31.20 1.57
N ALA A 188 19.52 29.95 1.19
CA ALA A 188 18.55 29.09 1.86
C ALA A 188 19.02 28.63 3.26
N ALA A 189 20.34 28.49 3.48
CA ALA A 189 20.87 28.09 4.77
C ALA A 189 20.71 29.20 5.80
N GLN A 190 21.09 30.44 5.42
CA GLN A 190 20.90 31.62 6.28
C GLN A 190 19.43 31.85 6.61
N GLU A 191 18.54 31.72 5.63
CA GLU A 191 17.11 31.91 5.88
C GLU A 191 16.53 30.85 6.82
N ILE A 192 16.98 29.59 6.75
CA ILE A 192 16.56 28.57 7.72
C ILE A 192 17.13 28.87 9.11
N GLU A 193 18.36 29.35 9.20
CA GLU A 193 18.97 29.77 10.47
C GLU A 193 18.14 30.92 11.10
N ASP A 194 17.75 31.93 10.33
CA ASP A 194 16.90 33.04 10.78
C ASP A 194 15.51 32.55 11.27
N LEU A 195 14.96 31.52 10.62
CA LEU A 195 13.62 31.00 10.93
C LEU A 195 13.61 30.02 12.10
N THR A 196 14.70 29.27 12.28
CA THR A 196 14.75 28.11 13.18
C THR A 196 15.78 28.23 14.30
N GLY A 197 16.78 29.11 14.16
CA GLY A 197 17.92 29.25 15.06
C GLY A 197 19.00 28.17 14.89
N VAL A 198 18.89 27.30 13.88
CA VAL A 198 19.85 26.22 13.62
C VAL A 198 20.69 26.58 12.40
N SER A 199 22.00 26.69 12.62
CA SER A 199 22.95 26.96 11.54
C SER A 199 23.18 25.70 10.70
N LEU A 200 23.04 25.84 9.38
CA LEU A 200 23.16 24.77 8.40
C LEU A 200 24.28 25.08 7.40
N ASN A 201 24.91 24.03 6.87
CA ASN A 201 25.91 24.22 5.83
C ASN A 201 25.23 24.60 4.50
N PRO A 202 25.75 25.61 3.78
CA PRO A 202 25.21 25.97 2.47
C PRO A 202 25.41 24.82 1.47
N THR A 203 24.39 24.55 0.67
CA THR A 203 24.43 23.61 -0.45
C THR A 203 24.14 24.35 -1.76
N SER A 204 24.83 23.96 -2.82
CA SER A 204 24.99 24.78 -4.03
C SER A 204 24.15 24.33 -5.24
N GLU A 205 23.06 23.60 -5.06
CA GLU A 205 22.24 23.15 -6.20
C GLU A 205 21.00 24.03 -6.38
N GLN A 206 21.17 25.12 -7.14
CA GLN A 206 20.04 25.78 -7.80
C GLN A 206 19.84 25.14 -9.17
N LEU A 207 18.67 24.54 -9.40
CA LEU A 207 18.30 24.04 -10.72
C LEU A 207 18.14 25.22 -11.68
N ALA A 208 18.90 25.20 -12.77
CA ALA A 208 18.76 26.19 -13.83
C ALA A 208 17.35 26.12 -14.45
N PRO A 209 16.73 27.26 -14.78
CA PRO A 209 15.44 27.28 -15.46
C PRO A 209 15.54 26.66 -16.86
N ALA A 210 14.47 26.01 -17.33
CA ALA A 210 14.42 25.50 -18.68
C ALA A 210 14.40 26.63 -19.72
N SER A 211 14.96 26.38 -20.90
CA SER A 211 14.96 27.35 -21.99
C SER A 211 13.54 27.64 -22.50
N ALA A 212 13.30 28.87 -22.96
CA ALA A 212 12.01 29.27 -23.53
C ALA A 212 11.61 28.41 -24.74
N ALA A 213 12.58 28.00 -25.57
CA ALA A 213 12.37 27.09 -26.69
C ALA A 213 11.90 25.70 -26.21
N SER A 214 12.49 25.14 -25.15
CA SER A 214 12.03 23.88 -24.54
C SER A 214 10.59 23.97 -24.04
N LEU A 215 10.24 25.09 -23.42
CA LEU A 215 8.89 25.33 -22.90
C LEU A 215 7.86 25.44 -24.03
N ALA A 216 8.22 26.08 -25.15
CA ALA A 216 7.38 26.10 -26.35
C ALA A 216 7.15 24.68 -26.91
N ARG A 217 8.20 23.84 -26.96
CA ARG A 217 8.08 22.42 -27.35
C ARG A 217 7.16 21.64 -26.42
N ALA A 218 7.32 21.82 -25.11
CA ALA A 218 6.53 21.15 -24.10
C ALA A 218 5.05 21.48 -24.25
N ARG A 219 4.70 22.76 -24.43
CA ARG A 219 3.32 23.22 -24.66
C ARG A 219 2.69 22.55 -25.89
N GLN A 220 3.43 22.53 -27.01
CA GLN A 220 2.96 21.92 -28.25
C GLN A 220 2.73 20.40 -28.10
N LEU A 221 3.65 19.69 -27.43
CA LEU A 221 3.50 18.25 -27.18
C LEU A 221 2.35 17.95 -26.22
N ASN A 222 2.19 18.74 -25.16
CA ASN A 222 1.07 18.61 -24.21
C ASN A 222 -0.29 18.63 -24.91
N GLY A 223 -0.45 19.48 -25.93
CA GLY A 223 -1.67 19.55 -26.74
C GLY A 223 -2.02 18.21 -27.37
N LEU A 224 -1.02 17.51 -27.91
CA LEU A 224 -1.21 16.20 -28.53
C LEU A 224 -1.38 15.09 -27.48
N LEU A 225 -0.64 15.13 -26.37
CA LEU A 225 -0.77 14.16 -25.28
C LEU A 225 -2.18 14.17 -24.67
N TRP A 226 -2.79 15.35 -24.49
CA TRP A 226 -4.18 15.44 -24.05
C TRP A 226 -5.18 14.88 -25.08
N GLN A 227 -4.93 15.03 -26.38
CA GLN A 227 -5.75 14.37 -27.40
C GLN A 227 -5.64 12.84 -27.31
N VAL A 228 -4.46 12.31 -27.01
CA VAL A 228 -4.28 10.87 -26.77
C VAL A 228 -5.06 10.42 -25.53
N VAL A 229 -4.96 11.15 -24.41
CA VAL A 229 -5.74 10.86 -23.19
C VAL A 229 -7.24 10.86 -23.49
N ALA A 230 -7.73 11.88 -24.19
CA ALA A 230 -9.15 12.00 -24.55
C ALA A 230 -9.62 10.84 -25.44
N ARG A 231 -8.85 10.46 -26.45
CA ARG A 231 -9.19 9.35 -27.37
C ARG A 231 -9.12 7.97 -26.71
N ARG A 232 -8.17 7.78 -25.80
CA ARG A 232 -7.92 6.47 -25.15
C ARG A 232 -8.74 6.27 -23.88
N GLY A 233 -9.33 7.34 -23.32
CA GLY A 233 -10.10 7.30 -22.07
C GLY A 233 -9.27 6.92 -20.84
N LYS A 234 -7.93 7.01 -20.93
CA LYS A 234 -6.98 6.64 -19.86
C LYS A 234 -5.90 7.71 -19.71
N PRO A 235 -5.49 8.06 -18.47
CA PRO A 235 -4.49 9.09 -18.26
C PRO A 235 -3.06 8.54 -18.43
N ILE A 236 -2.16 9.33 -19.03
CA ILE A 236 -0.73 8.98 -19.14
C ILE A 236 -0.04 9.16 -17.77
N PRO A 237 0.76 8.18 -17.29
CA PRO A 237 1.66 8.33 -16.12
C PRO A 237 2.46 9.64 -16.10
N ALA A 238 2.59 10.28 -14.95
CA ALA A 238 3.11 11.66 -14.85
C ALA A 238 4.63 11.70 -15.03
N ASP A 239 5.31 10.65 -14.57
CA ASP A 239 6.69 10.30 -14.84
C ASP A 239 6.94 10.10 -16.35
N VAL A 240 6.09 9.32 -17.03
CA VAL A 240 6.19 9.13 -18.48
C VAL A 240 5.93 10.43 -19.22
N TRP A 241 4.93 11.21 -18.79
CA TRP A 241 4.63 12.53 -19.33
C TRP A 241 5.85 13.45 -19.23
N ARG A 242 6.40 13.61 -18.02
CA ARG A 242 7.53 14.47 -17.75
C ARG A 242 8.79 14.04 -18.51
N GLY A 243 9.11 12.76 -18.52
CA GLY A 243 10.28 12.24 -19.25
C GLY A 243 10.21 12.52 -20.75
N MET A 244 9.02 12.49 -21.35
CA MET A 244 8.86 12.89 -22.77
C MET A 244 9.13 14.39 -22.99
N LEU A 245 8.81 15.25 -22.02
CA LEU A 245 9.10 16.68 -22.11
C LEU A 245 10.60 16.98 -21.90
N GLU A 246 11.24 16.26 -20.98
CA GLU A 246 12.69 16.37 -20.72
C GLU A 246 13.51 15.90 -21.94
N GLU A 247 13.09 14.84 -22.62
CA GLU A 247 13.80 14.30 -23.79
C GLU A 247 13.75 15.20 -25.03
N ILE A 248 12.77 16.11 -25.11
CA ILE A 248 12.66 17.07 -26.23
C ILE A 248 13.26 18.44 -25.89
N ALA A 249 13.78 18.62 -24.68
CA ALA A 249 14.39 19.86 -24.24
C ALA A 249 15.64 20.20 -25.08
N VAL A 250 15.90 21.49 -25.20
CA VAL A 250 17.06 22.09 -25.88
C VAL A 250 17.63 23.21 -25.02
N ASP A 251 18.93 23.42 -25.12
CA ASP A 251 19.59 24.54 -24.45
C ASP A 251 19.18 25.88 -25.07
N GLY A 252 19.20 26.93 -24.27
CA GLY A 252 18.85 28.28 -24.72
C GLY A 252 18.51 29.21 -23.54
N PRO A 253 18.21 30.48 -23.82
CA PRO A 253 17.80 31.42 -22.79
C PRO A 253 16.46 30.99 -22.17
N ALA A 254 16.31 31.19 -20.87
CA ALA A 254 15.03 31.04 -20.18
C ALA A 254 14.04 32.13 -20.61
N ILE A 255 12.78 32.01 -20.17
CA ILE A 255 11.80 33.09 -20.32
C ILE A 255 12.33 34.35 -19.65
N ASP A 256 12.44 35.43 -20.41
CA ASP A 256 12.78 36.74 -19.87
C ASP A 256 11.60 37.31 -19.07
N PRO A 257 11.70 37.45 -17.73
CA PRO A 257 10.63 38.04 -16.94
C PRO A 257 10.30 39.49 -17.34
N GLY A 258 11.25 40.20 -17.96
CA GLY A 258 11.05 41.55 -18.50
C GLY A 258 9.99 41.64 -19.59
N SER A 259 9.79 40.56 -20.34
CA SER A 259 8.74 40.47 -21.38
C SER A 259 7.31 40.40 -20.80
N LEU A 260 7.19 40.14 -19.49
CA LEU A 260 5.93 40.10 -18.74
C LEU A 260 5.64 41.45 -18.04
N PHE A 261 6.07 42.56 -18.64
CA PHE A 261 5.83 43.90 -18.11
C PHE A 261 4.35 44.26 -17.92
N PRO A 262 3.35 43.76 -18.68
CA PRO A 262 1.94 44.05 -18.38
C PRO A 262 1.50 43.55 -17.00
N VAL A 263 2.10 42.44 -16.54
CA VAL A 263 1.87 41.90 -15.19
C VAL A 263 2.60 42.75 -14.15
N ALA A 264 3.81 43.24 -14.46
CA ALA A 264 4.52 44.18 -13.61
C ALA A 264 3.72 45.47 -13.39
N ASP A 265 3.22 46.07 -14.47
CA ASP A 265 2.41 47.28 -14.45
C ASP A 265 1.13 47.10 -13.64
N ARG A 266 0.47 45.93 -13.78
CA ARG A 266 -0.77 45.61 -13.08
C ARG A 266 -0.62 45.65 -11.56
N PHE A 267 0.53 45.24 -11.03
CA PHE A 267 0.78 45.14 -9.59
C PHE A 267 1.72 46.22 -9.06
N ALA A 268 2.19 47.15 -9.89
CA ALA A 268 3.17 48.17 -9.51
C ALA A 268 2.70 49.04 -8.32
N ALA A 269 1.43 49.45 -8.31
CA ALA A 269 0.86 50.24 -7.22
C ALA A 269 0.76 49.45 -5.91
N ASP A 270 0.32 48.19 -5.97
CA ASP A 270 0.23 47.33 -4.79
C ASP A 270 1.62 46.97 -4.25
N ASN A 271 2.59 46.68 -5.12
CA ASN A 271 3.98 46.43 -4.73
C ASN A 271 4.60 47.68 -4.06
N THR A 272 4.31 48.88 -4.58
CA THR A 272 4.76 50.13 -3.94
C THR A 272 4.20 50.28 -2.53
N ALA A 273 2.92 49.97 -2.34
CA ALA A 273 2.30 49.99 -1.01
C ALA A 273 2.91 48.94 -0.07
N ILE A 274 3.10 47.70 -0.55
CA ILE A 274 3.72 46.62 0.23
C ILE A 274 5.15 46.99 0.63
N VAL A 275 5.95 47.56 -0.26
CA VAL A 275 7.33 47.98 0.04
C VAL A 275 7.38 49.13 1.03
N ALA A 276 6.40 50.06 0.97
CA ALA A 276 6.29 51.12 1.97
C ALA A 276 6.01 50.57 3.38
N GLU A 277 5.20 49.51 3.48
CA GLU A 277 4.89 48.83 4.74
C GLU A 277 6.01 47.86 5.18
N HIS A 278 6.74 47.29 4.22
CA HIS A 278 7.77 46.26 4.41
C HIS A 278 9.02 46.54 3.56
N PRO A 279 9.89 47.48 3.98
CA PRO A 279 11.04 47.93 3.20
C PRO A 279 12.02 46.83 2.80
N GLN A 280 12.10 45.73 3.56
CA GLN A 280 12.95 44.57 3.26
C GLN A 280 12.56 43.83 1.96
N LEU A 281 11.38 44.11 1.40
CA LEU A 281 10.92 43.52 0.14
C LEU A 281 11.31 44.34 -1.10
N ALA A 282 11.92 45.52 -0.94
CA ALA A 282 12.17 46.45 -2.04
C ALA A 282 12.95 45.81 -3.21
N GLU A 283 13.99 45.03 -2.90
CA GLU A 283 14.78 44.34 -3.93
C GLU A 283 14.00 43.20 -4.58
N ALA A 284 13.37 42.33 -3.77
CA ALA A 284 12.63 41.17 -4.26
C ALA A 284 11.41 41.55 -5.12
N LEU A 285 10.74 42.65 -4.79
CA LEU A 285 9.59 43.21 -5.53
C LEU A 285 10.00 44.30 -6.54
N SER A 286 11.29 44.48 -6.79
CA SER A 286 11.74 45.34 -7.88
C SER A 286 11.39 44.69 -9.23
N PRO A 287 10.73 45.41 -10.16
CA PRO A 287 10.40 44.87 -11.46
C PRO A 287 11.68 44.53 -12.24
N PRO A 288 11.68 43.44 -13.04
CA PRO A 288 12.75 43.20 -13.99
C PRO A 288 12.82 44.33 -15.02
N GLU A 289 13.98 44.50 -15.67
CA GLU A 289 14.13 45.45 -16.77
C GLU A 289 13.13 45.11 -17.88
N ALA A 290 12.39 46.11 -18.38
CA ALA A 290 11.34 45.89 -19.37
C ALA A 290 11.95 45.37 -20.68
N GLY A 291 11.47 44.20 -21.12
CA GLY A 291 11.87 43.54 -22.35
C GLY A 291 10.89 43.79 -23.51
N PRO A 292 11.10 43.15 -24.66
CA PRO A 292 10.12 43.15 -25.74
C PRO A 292 8.81 42.48 -25.30
N GLU A 293 7.69 42.82 -25.95
CA GLU A 293 6.39 42.20 -25.69
C GLU A 293 6.48 40.67 -25.76
N TRP A 294 5.89 39.99 -24.77
CA TRP A 294 5.91 38.54 -24.70
C TRP A 294 5.44 37.89 -26.00
N GLN A 295 6.33 37.09 -26.58
CA GLN A 295 6.03 36.16 -27.66
C GLN A 295 6.57 34.79 -27.26
N GLU A 296 5.83 33.75 -27.62
CA GLU A 296 6.33 32.39 -27.43
C GLU A 296 7.57 32.18 -28.32
N ALA A 297 8.64 31.67 -27.73
CA ALA A 297 9.89 31.39 -28.43
C ALA A 297 9.69 30.38 -29.58
N ASP A 298 10.49 30.52 -30.63
CA ASP A 298 10.62 29.47 -31.65
C ASP A 298 11.09 28.17 -30.95
N PRO A 299 10.43 27.02 -31.17
CA PRO A 299 10.89 25.76 -30.59
C PRO A 299 12.22 25.27 -31.17
N ASP A 300 12.80 25.97 -32.14
CA ASP A 300 14.06 25.69 -32.81
C ASP A 300 14.09 24.37 -33.59
N PHE A 301 15.07 24.27 -34.49
CA PHE A 301 15.40 23.06 -35.26
C PHE A 301 14.22 22.47 -36.06
N GLY A 302 13.25 23.31 -36.44
CA GLY A 302 12.07 22.89 -37.20
C GLY A 302 11.17 21.89 -36.44
N PHE A 303 11.16 21.96 -35.11
CA PHE A 303 10.46 21.05 -34.21
C PHE A 303 9.00 20.80 -34.63
N ARG A 304 8.59 19.52 -34.63
CA ARG A 304 7.22 19.08 -34.90
C ARG A 304 6.77 18.10 -33.82
N ALA A 305 5.95 18.56 -32.88
CA ALA A 305 5.45 17.75 -31.76
C ALA A 305 4.84 16.40 -32.20
N SER A 306 4.19 16.35 -33.37
CA SER A 306 3.59 15.13 -33.90
C SER A 306 4.60 14.02 -34.21
N GLN A 307 5.81 14.37 -34.65
CA GLN A 307 6.85 13.37 -34.95
C GLN A 307 7.37 12.72 -33.67
N TYR A 308 7.61 13.54 -32.64
CA TYR A 308 8.01 13.06 -31.32
C TYR A 308 6.91 12.24 -30.64
N LEU A 309 5.65 12.68 -30.74
CA LEU A 309 4.52 11.89 -30.24
C LEU A 309 4.50 10.49 -30.86
N LEU A 310 4.65 10.37 -32.19
CA LEU A 310 4.69 9.08 -32.86
C LEU A 310 5.83 8.20 -32.35
N ALA A 311 7.03 8.78 -32.14
CA ALA A 311 8.15 8.06 -31.55
C ALA A 311 7.87 7.61 -30.11
N PHE A 312 7.09 8.38 -29.34
CA PHE A 312 6.70 8.04 -27.97
C PHE A 312 5.47 7.14 -27.86
N MET A 313 4.70 6.93 -28.94
CA MET A 313 3.43 6.19 -28.87
C MET A 313 3.56 4.80 -28.29
N TRP A 314 4.67 4.10 -28.53
CA TRP A 314 4.88 2.77 -27.95
C TRP A 314 5.06 2.84 -26.42
N ARG A 315 5.73 3.88 -25.89
CA ARG A 315 5.87 4.12 -24.43
C ARG A 315 4.54 4.49 -23.83
N ILE A 316 3.78 5.36 -24.49
CA ILE A 316 2.45 5.78 -24.07
C ILE A 316 1.52 4.57 -24.02
N ASP A 317 1.47 3.75 -25.08
CA ASP A 317 0.63 2.56 -25.15
C ASP A 317 1.05 1.53 -24.09
N ARG A 318 2.36 1.35 -23.85
CA ARG A 318 2.87 0.48 -22.78
C ARG A 318 2.47 0.99 -21.39
N ALA A 319 2.60 2.29 -21.15
CA ALA A 319 2.31 2.92 -19.87
C ALA A 319 0.81 2.96 -19.57
N MET A 320 -0.05 3.16 -20.57
CA MET A 320 -1.51 3.13 -20.42
C MET A 320 -2.09 1.71 -20.31
N ARG A 321 -1.36 0.68 -20.77
CA ARG A 321 -1.72 -0.73 -20.58
C ARG A 321 -1.29 -1.26 -19.21
N ALA A 322 -0.28 -0.66 -18.60
CA ALA A 322 0.15 -1.00 -17.25
C ALA A 322 -0.84 -0.43 -16.22
N PRO A 323 -1.28 -1.19 -15.20
CA PRO A 323 -2.01 -0.61 -14.08
C PRO A 323 -1.11 0.42 -13.38
N ARG A 324 -1.58 1.66 -13.34
CA ARG A 324 -0.81 2.81 -12.82
C ARG A 324 -0.83 2.80 -11.29
N ARG A 325 0.35 2.66 -10.66
CA ARG A 325 0.61 3.19 -9.31
C ARG A 325 2.11 3.44 -9.08
N ALA A 326 2.37 4.41 -8.21
CA ALA A 326 3.63 5.05 -7.87
C ALA A 326 4.85 4.12 -7.91
N GLU A 327 5.93 4.63 -8.52
CA GLU A 327 7.25 4.07 -8.34
C GLU A 327 7.67 4.28 -6.87
N PRO A 328 8.01 3.21 -6.14
CA PRO A 328 8.81 3.37 -4.94
C PRO A 328 10.20 3.83 -5.35
N ALA A 329 10.84 4.63 -4.48
CA ALA A 329 12.21 5.10 -4.67
C ALA A 329 13.14 3.96 -5.13
N PRO A 330 14.10 4.23 -6.04
CA PRO A 330 15.10 3.26 -6.42
C PRO A 330 15.98 2.97 -5.20
N VAL A 331 15.67 1.88 -4.50
CA VAL A 331 16.60 1.27 -3.55
C VAL A 331 17.80 0.80 -4.40
N GLN A 332 18.95 1.44 -4.22
CA GLN A 332 20.20 0.93 -4.76
C GLN A 332 20.35 -0.52 -4.29
N PRO A 333 20.62 -1.49 -5.19
CA PRO A 333 20.73 -2.88 -4.78
C PRO A 333 21.90 -3.00 -3.78
N ALA A 334 21.56 -3.28 -2.52
CA ALA A 334 22.54 -3.73 -1.55
C ALA A 334 23.27 -4.96 -2.10
N ALA A 335 24.54 -5.11 -1.74
CA ALA A 335 25.30 -6.31 -2.09
C ALA A 335 24.53 -7.58 -1.64
N PRO A 336 24.47 -8.64 -2.47
CA PRO A 336 23.67 -9.82 -2.17
C PRO A 336 24.08 -10.45 -0.86
N ASN A 337 23.11 -10.81 -0.02
CA ASN A 337 23.38 -11.41 1.29
C ASN A 337 24.35 -12.62 1.17
N PRO A 338 25.41 -12.68 1.99
CA PRO A 338 26.43 -13.73 1.91
C PRO A 338 25.85 -15.15 2.06
N ILE A 339 24.69 -15.30 2.72
CA ILE A 339 23.98 -16.58 2.91
C ILE A 339 23.44 -17.14 1.57
N LEU A 340 23.28 -16.31 0.54
CA LEU A 340 22.77 -16.77 -0.76
C LEU A 340 23.76 -17.69 -1.48
N PRO A 341 23.34 -18.91 -1.88
CA PRO A 341 24.14 -19.77 -2.76
C PRO A 341 24.46 -19.09 -4.10
N PRO A 342 25.54 -19.49 -4.82
CA PRO A 342 25.95 -18.86 -6.08
C PRO A 342 24.81 -18.72 -7.10
N LYS A 343 24.05 -19.79 -7.35
CA LYS A 343 22.88 -19.77 -8.24
C LYS A 343 21.80 -18.79 -7.78
N ALA A 344 21.58 -18.66 -6.48
CA ALA A 344 20.59 -17.72 -5.94
C ALA A 344 21.03 -16.26 -6.16
N ARG A 345 22.34 -15.95 -6.09
CA ARG A 345 22.87 -14.62 -6.40
C ARG A 345 22.67 -14.26 -7.88
N GLU A 346 22.90 -15.21 -8.79
CA GLU A 346 22.59 -15.03 -10.21
C GLU A 346 21.09 -14.76 -10.44
N LYS A 347 20.22 -15.55 -9.79
CA LYS A 347 18.77 -15.35 -9.88
C LYS A 347 18.35 -14.01 -9.28
N PHE A 348 18.93 -13.57 -8.17
CA PHE A 348 18.65 -12.28 -7.54
C PHE A 348 18.91 -11.13 -8.51
N ALA A 349 20.08 -11.11 -9.15
CA ALA A 349 20.42 -10.10 -10.15
C ALA A 349 19.43 -10.08 -11.33
N SER A 350 19.02 -11.27 -11.81
CA SER A 350 18.04 -11.37 -12.90
C SER A 350 16.63 -10.96 -12.49
N LEU A 351 16.20 -11.31 -11.26
CA LEU A 351 14.84 -11.11 -10.77
C LEU A 351 14.59 -9.63 -10.47
N GLY A 352 15.56 -8.93 -9.91
CA GLY A 352 15.45 -7.51 -9.52
C GLY A 352 15.12 -6.56 -10.67
N LYS A 353 15.50 -6.90 -11.90
CA LYS A 353 15.20 -6.13 -13.13
C LYS A 353 14.03 -6.70 -13.94
N SER A 354 13.45 -7.81 -13.49
CA SER A 354 12.42 -8.53 -14.24
C SER A 354 10.99 -8.07 -13.86
N PRO A 355 10.00 -8.29 -14.74
CA PRO A 355 8.58 -8.12 -14.38
C PRO A 355 8.09 -9.17 -13.36
N PHE A 356 8.96 -10.08 -12.90
CA PHE A 356 8.66 -11.06 -11.86
C PHE A 356 9.21 -10.65 -10.49
N ARG A 357 9.79 -9.45 -10.36
CA ARG A 357 10.25 -8.91 -9.09
C ARG A 357 9.09 -8.89 -8.08
N PRO A 358 9.26 -9.47 -6.88
CA PRO A 358 8.22 -9.45 -5.86
C PRO A 358 7.90 -8.02 -5.39
N HIS A 359 6.62 -7.71 -5.13
CA HIS A 359 6.19 -6.41 -4.58
C HIS A 359 4.73 -6.41 -4.07
N ASN A 360 4.37 -5.40 -3.29
CA ASN A 360 2.99 -5.20 -2.79
C ASN A 360 2.09 -4.26 -3.61
N ARG A 361 2.50 -3.87 -4.82
CA ARG A 361 1.80 -2.88 -5.67
C ARG A 361 0.53 -3.36 -6.40
N ILE A 362 -0.10 -4.46 -5.99
CA ILE A 362 -1.39 -4.93 -6.55
C ILE A 362 -2.49 -4.88 -5.50
N GLY A 363 -3.75 -4.90 -5.94
CA GLY A 363 -4.91 -4.80 -5.06
C GLY A 363 -5.17 -3.40 -4.50
N SER A 364 -6.35 -3.21 -3.91
CA SER A 364 -6.85 -1.93 -3.41
C SER A 364 -6.82 -1.82 -1.88
N VAL A 365 -6.79 -2.96 -1.17
CA VAL A 365 -6.79 -2.99 0.30
C VAL A 365 -5.45 -2.48 0.85
N ASP A 366 -5.54 -1.56 1.81
CA ASP A 366 -4.43 -1.13 2.64
C ASP A 366 -4.25 -2.13 3.80
N GLU A 367 -3.11 -2.81 3.80
CA GLU A 367 -2.82 -3.94 4.68
C GLU A 367 -2.16 -3.49 6.00
N GLU A 368 -1.72 -2.23 6.09
CA GLU A 368 -0.96 -1.72 7.25
C GLU A 368 -1.82 -0.87 8.20
N ILE A 369 -2.94 -0.36 7.72
CA ILE A 369 -3.88 0.42 8.53
C ILE A 369 -4.66 -0.49 9.46
N THR A 370 -4.49 -0.30 10.76
CA THR A 370 -5.41 -0.83 11.77
C THR A 370 -6.76 -0.11 11.64
N ALA A 371 -7.77 -0.83 11.15
CA ALA A 371 -9.16 -0.36 11.06
C ALA A 371 -9.97 -0.80 12.29
N LEU A 372 -11.19 -0.24 12.43
CA LEU A 372 -12.10 -0.65 13.50
C LEU A 372 -12.38 -2.16 13.43
N PRO A 373 -12.49 -2.84 14.59
CA PRO A 373 -12.94 -4.22 14.63
C PRO A 373 -14.29 -4.41 13.92
N TYR A 374 -14.53 -5.62 13.44
CA TYR A 374 -15.84 -5.97 12.88
C TYR A 374 -16.86 -6.23 13.97
N ASP A 375 -18.12 -5.96 13.65
CA ASP A 375 -19.24 -6.23 14.55
C ASP A 375 -19.52 -7.74 14.62
N MET A 376 -20.12 -8.17 15.74
CA MET A 376 -20.56 -9.56 15.89
C MET A 376 -21.73 -9.84 14.94
N PRO A 377 -21.59 -10.77 13.97
CA PRO A 377 -22.70 -11.11 13.10
C PRO A 377 -23.76 -11.93 13.86
N PRO A 378 -25.04 -11.83 13.49
CA PRO A 378 -26.06 -12.72 14.03
C PRO A 378 -25.78 -14.19 13.63
N PRO A 379 -26.20 -15.17 14.43
CA PRO A 379 -26.19 -16.57 14.02
C PRO A 379 -26.95 -16.77 12.70
N ARG A 380 -26.45 -17.67 11.85
CA ARG A 380 -27.11 -18.02 10.59
C ARG A 380 -28.27 -18.98 10.84
N ASP A 381 -29.43 -18.66 10.25
CA ASP A 381 -30.54 -19.59 10.13
C ASP A 381 -30.35 -20.47 8.89
N LEU A 382 -30.09 -21.77 9.11
CA LEU A 382 -29.86 -22.71 8.02
C LEU A 382 -31.19 -23.23 7.44
N PRO A 383 -31.30 -23.39 6.10
CA PRO A 383 -32.44 -24.06 5.49
C PRO A 383 -32.65 -25.47 6.05
N PRO A 384 -33.90 -25.95 6.21
CA PRO A 384 -34.17 -27.30 6.70
C PRO A 384 -33.41 -28.38 5.93
N GLY A 385 -32.66 -29.20 6.66
CA GLY A 385 -31.85 -30.29 6.08
C GLY A 385 -30.49 -29.86 5.51
N SER A 386 -30.16 -28.57 5.47
CA SER A 386 -28.83 -28.08 5.10
C SER A 386 -27.87 -28.10 6.29
N THR A 387 -26.61 -28.39 6.02
CA THR A 387 -25.49 -28.27 6.98
C THR A 387 -24.63 -27.04 6.68
N GLY A 388 -25.14 -26.10 5.87
CA GLY A 388 -24.49 -24.80 5.63
C GLY A 388 -23.07 -24.92 5.05
N ARG A 389 -22.16 -24.09 5.56
CA ARG A 389 -20.76 -24.05 5.15
C ARG A 389 -19.94 -25.00 6.02
N VAL A 390 -19.29 -25.97 5.39
CA VAL A 390 -18.54 -27.03 6.07
C VAL A 390 -17.06 -26.97 5.72
N ILE A 391 -16.21 -26.83 6.73
CA ILE A 391 -14.77 -27.07 6.57
C ILE A 391 -14.43 -28.53 6.82
N VAL A 392 -13.66 -29.14 5.91
CA VAL A 392 -13.04 -30.45 6.07
C VAL A 392 -11.55 -30.27 6.35
N GLY A 393 -11.08 -30.79 7.48
CA GLY A 393 -9.67 -30.69 7.91
C GLY A 393 -9.01 -32.05 8.12
N CYS A 394 -7.69 -32.11 7.96
CA CYS A 394 -6.89 -33.28 8.34
C CYS A 394 -5.70 -32.83 9.20
N MET A 395 -5.58 -33.36 10.40
CA MET A 395 -4.66 -32.83 11.41
C MET A 395 -3.80 -33.94 12.03
N LYS A 396 -2.67 -33.52 12.59
CA LYS A 396 -1.80 -34.32 13.44
C LYS A 396 -1.05 -33.37 14.37
N ASN A 397 -1.22 -33.54 15.67
CA ASN A 397 -0.58 -32.75 16.72
C ASN A 397 -0.76 -31.23 16.58
N GLU A 398 -2.01 -30.76 16.68
CA GLU A 398 -2.40 -29.35 16.53
C GLU A 398 -3.20 -28.81 17.72
N ALA A 399 -3.07 -29.44 18.90
CA ALA A 399 -3.86 -29.13 20.10
C ALA A 399 -3.85 -27.63 20.48
N PRO A 400 -2.71 -26.91 20.46
CA PRO A 400 -2.69 -25.48 20.81
C PRO A 400 -3.42 -24.57 19.81
N TYR A 401 -3.65 -25.04 18.57
CA TYR A 401 -4.08 -24.19 17.46
C TYR A 401 -5.52 -24.42 17.03
N ILE A 402 -6.04 -25.62 17.28
CA ILE A 402 -7.34 -26.03 16.75
C ILE A 402 -8.50 -25.22 17.35
N LEU A 403 -8.42 -24.82 18.62
CA LEU A 403 -9.48 -24.01 19.24
C LEU A 403 -9.59 -22.61 18.64
N GLU A 404 -8.47 -21.91 18.46
CA GLU A 404 -8.46 -20.61 17.77
C GLU A 404 -9.03 -20.75 16.37
N TRP A 405 -8.58 -21.77 15.63
CA TRP A 405 -8.98 -21.98 14.25
C TRP A 405 -10.49 -22.27 14.12
N ILE A 406 -11.08 -23.07 15.01
CA ILE A 406 -12.52 -23.32 15.04
C ILE A 406 -13.27 -22.03 15.41
N ALA A 407 -12.87 -21.35 16.49
CA ALA A 407 -13.53 -20.15 16.97
C ALA A 407 -13.51 -19.04 15.91
N TYR A 408 -12.38 -18.83 15.25
CA TYR A 408 -12.22 -17.85 14.17
C TYR A 408 -13.19 -18.13 13.02
N HIS A 409 -13.17 -19.36 12.49
CA HIS A 409 -13.98 -19.68 11.31
C HIS A 409 -15.48 -19.65 11.61
N ARG A 410 -15.90 -20.00 12.84
CA ARG A 410 -17.28 -19.81 13.29
C ARG A 410 -17.66 -18.33 13.32
N ALA A 411 -16.79 -17.48 13.85
CA ALA A 411 -17.03 -16.04 13.96
C ALA A 411 -17.13 -15.34 12.59
N ILE A 412 -16.60 -15.92 11.50
CA ILE A 412 -16.71 -15.38 10.14
C ILE A 412 -17.90 -15.96 9.35
N GLY A 413 -18.61 -16.94 9.92
CA GLY A 413 -19.80 -17.56 9.33
C GLY A 413 -19.60 -18.95 8.72
N VAL A 414 -18.67 -19.77 9.23
CA VAL A 414 -18.62 -21.22 8.98
C VAL A 414 -19.51 -21.95 9.99
N ASP A 415 -20.36 -22.84 9.50
CA ASP A 415 -21.41 -23.46 10.29
C ASP A 415 -20.93 -24.76 10.98
N HIS A 416 -20.22 -25.62 10.24
CA HIS A 416 -19.79 -26.93 10.74
C HIS A 416 -18.38 -27.33 10.29
N PHE A 417 -17.81 -28.30 11.02
CA PHE A 417 -16.47 -28.82 10.79
C PHE A 417 -16.48 -30.34 10.75
N LEU A 418 -15.77 -30.92 9.79
CA LEU A 418 -15.48 -32.35 9.71
C LEU A 418 -13.97 -32.54 9.76
N ILE A 419 -13.47 -32.99 10.91
CA ILE A 419 -12.03 -33.07 11.17
C ILE A 419 -11.59 -34.52 11.26
N TYR A 420 -10.58 -34.86 10.48
CA TYR A 420 -9.89 -36.14 10.55
C TYR A 420 -8.55 -35.98 11.25
N THR A 421 -8.20 -36.89 12.17
CA THR A 421 -6.88 -36.91 12.83
C THR A 421 -6.06 -38.13 12.45
N ASN A 422 -4.73 -38.01 12.47
CA ASN A 422 -3.82 -39.07 12.06
C ASN A 422 -2.77 -39.34 13.15
N GLY A 423 -3.12 -40.17 14.13
CA GLY A 423 -2.26 -40.59 15.24
C GLY A 423 -1.72 -39.39 16.03
N CYS A 424 -2.62 -38.68 16.72
CA CYS A 424 -2.24 -37.55 17.56
C CYS A 424 -1.68 -38.02 18.91
N GLU A 425 -0.69 -37.29 19.42
CA GLU A 425 0.01 -37.58 20.68
C GLU A 425 -0.08 -36.41 21.69
N ASP A 426 -0.64 -35.28 21.28
CA ASP A 426 -0.58 -34.00 21.99
C ASP A 426 -1.91 -33.54 22.60
N GLY A 427 -2.93 -34.40 22.66
CA GLY A 427 -4.27 -34.00 23.13
C GLY A 427 -5.24 -33.55 22.04
N THR A 428 -4.84 -33.52 20.76
CA THR A 428 -5.73 -33.04 19.66
C THR A 428 -7.03 -33.85 19.58
N ASP A 429 -6.95 -35.17 19.78
CA ASP A 429 -8.13 -36.05 19.71
C ASP A 429 -9.09 -35.81 20.87
N GLU A 430 -8.57 -35.50 22.05
CA GLU A 430 -9.31 -35.21 23.27
C GLU A 430 -10.09 -33.89 23.13
N ILE A 431 -9.43 -32.85 22.59
CA ILE A 431 -10.07 -31.57 22.27
C ILE A 431 -11.20 -31.77 21.25
N LEU A 432 -10.92 -32.45 20.13
CA LEU A 432 -11.91 -32.68 19.08
C LEU A 432 -13.05 -33.61 19.54
N GLY A 433 -12.76 -34.60 20.37
CA GLY A 433 -13.74 -35.47 21.00
C GLY A 433 -14.69 -34.67 21.89
N ARG A 434 -14.15 -33.78 22.73
CA ARG A 434 -14.97 -32.91 23.59
C ARG A 434 -15.81 -31.94 22.77
N LEU A 435 -15.25 -31.32 21.74
CA LEU A 435 -16.00 -30.45 20.82
C LEU A 435 -17.11 -31.20 20.07
N GLN A 436 -16.91 -32.48 19.75
CA GLN A 436 -17.95 -33.32 19.15
C GLN A 436 -19.07 -33.62 20.15
N GLU A 437 -18.76 -33.94 21.40
CA GLU A 437 -19.76 -34.08 22.48
C GLU A 437 -20.58 -32.78 22.66
N MET A 438 -19.93 -31.62 22.49
CA MET A 438 -20.57 -30.30 22.53
C MET A 438 -21.37 -29.95 21.25
N GLY A 439 -21.35 -30.82 20.22
CA GLY A 439 -22.04 -30.60 18.96
C GLY A 439 -21.40 -29.55 18.03
N ILE A 440 -20.16 -29.13 18.31
CA ILE A 440 -19.46 -28.08 17.56
C ILE A 440 -18.78 -28.64 16.30
N VAL A 441 -18.23 -29.85 16.39
CA VAL A 441 -17.50 -30.50 15.29
C VAL A 441 -17.96 -31.94 15.08
N GLN A 442 -17.63 -32.50 13.92
CA GLN A 442 -17.65 -33.94 13.65
C GLN A 442 -16.19 -34.41 13.53
N HIS A 443 -15.79 -35.34 14.38
CA HIS A 443 -14.41 -35.85 14.46
C HIS A 443 -14.34 -37.32 14.05
N ARG A 444 -13.32 -37.67 13.28
CA ARG A 444 -13.01 -39.05 12.89
C ARG A 444 -11.52 -39.31 13.07
N ARG A 445 -11.17 -40.41 13.74
CA ARG A 445 -9.80 -40.95 13.67
C ARG A 445 -9.57 -41.57 12.29
N ASN A 446 -8.44 -41.26 11.69
CA ASN A 446 -8.03 -41.71 10.36
C ASN A 446 -6.77 -42.58 10.43
N ASP A 447 -6.59 -43.30 11.54
CA ASP A 447 -5.41 -44.10 11.83
C ASP A 447 -5.32 -45.37 10.97
N ASP A 448 -6.45 -45.81 10.42
CA ASP A 448 -6.58 -46.97 9.55
C ASP A 448 -6.34 -46.65 8.06
N TRP A 449 -5.81 -45.46 7.76
CA TRP A 449 -5.60 -45.00 6.39
C TRP A 449 -4.69 -45.93 5.59
N LYS A 450 -4.99 -46.06 4.29
CA LYS A 450 -4.21 -46.86 3.33
C LYS A 450 -3.83 -46.02 2.13
N GLY A 451 -2.72 -46.36 1.47
CA GLY A 451 -2.26 -45.71 0.25
C GLY A 451 -1.08 -44.77 0.49
N LYS A 452 -1.01 -43.67 -0.28
CA LYS A 452 0.15 -42.76 -0.30
C LYS A 452 -0.01 -41.49 0.54
N SER A 453 -1.24 -41.13 0.92
CA SER A 453 -1.50 -39.91 1.68
C SER A 453 -2.70 -40.09 2.62
N PRO A 454 -2.50 -39.91 3.95
CA PRO A 454 -3.61 -39.92 4.90
C PRO A 454 -4.65 -38.83 4.60
N GLN A 455 -4.22 -37.64 4.18
CA GLN A 455 -5.12 -36.53 3.82
C GLN A 455 -6.02 -36.92 2.65
N GLN A 456 -5.47 -37.47 1.57
CA GLN A 456 -6.30 -37.86 0.43
C GLN A 456 -7.28 -38.98 0.78
N TYR A 457 -6.90 -39.90 1.68
CA TYR A 457 -7.78 -40.95 2.17
C TYR A 457 -8.97 -40.38 2.97
N ALA A 458 -8.71 -39.44 3.88
CA ALA A 458 -9.75 -38.72 4.62
C ALA A 458 -10.68 -37.91 3.69
N LEU A 459 -10.14 -37.17 2.72
CA LEU A 459 -10.94 -36.41 1.74
C LEU A 459 -11.81 -37.28 0.83
N ASN A 460 -11.41 -38.52 0.57
CA ASN A 460 -12.24 -39.47 -0.18
C ASN A 460 -13.37 -40.04 0.70
N ARG A 461 -13.12 -40.21 2.01
CA ARG A 461 -14.13 -40.66 2.98
C ARG A 461 -15.16 -39.57 3.25
N SER A 462 -14.73 -38.31 3.35
CA SER A 462 -15.60 -37.18 3.69
C SER A 462 -16.74 -36.99 2.70
N LEU A 463 -16.55 -37.33 1.43
CA LEU A 463 -17.59 -37.28 0.40
C LEU A 463 -18.83 -38.13 0.71
N LYS A 464 -18.71 -39.13 1.61
CA LYS A 464 -19.80 -40.03 2.03
C LYS A 464 -20.37 -39.66 3.39
N GLU A 465 -19.90 -38.59 4.01
CA GLU A 465 -20.41 -38.14 5.30
C GLU A 465 -21.71 -37.36 5.06
N PRO A 466 -22.80 -37.64 5.81
CA PRO A 466 -24.05 -36.90 5.67
C PRO A 466 -23.89 -35.38 5.85
N LEU A 467 -22.88 -34.97 6.65
CA LEU A 467 -22.53 -33.57 6.83
C LEU A 467 -22.09 -32.89 5.54
N ILE A 468 -21.36 -33.61 4.68
CA ILE A 468 -20.85 -33.10 3.40
C ILE A 468 -21.90 -33.20 2.30
N GLU A 469 -22.67 -34.29 2.26
CA GLU A 469 -23.76 -34.45 1.29
C GLU A 469 -24.80 -33.32 1.37
N ARG A 470 -25.03 -32.78 2.57
CA ARG A 470 -26.01 -31.72 2.86
C ARG A 470 -25.42 -30.30 2.94
N ALA A 471 -24.10 -30.18 2.71
CA ALA A 471 -23.43 -28.89 2.78
C ALA A 471 -23.91 -27.97 1.65
N GLU A 472 -24.04 -26.68 1.91
CA GLU A 472 -24.20 -25.64 0.90
C GLU A 472 -22.85 -25.34 0.23
N TRP A 473 -21.81 -25.20 1.05
CA TRP A 473 -20.43 -24.92 0.63
C TRP A 473 -19.47 -25.87 1.34
N ILE A 474 -18.49 -26.38 0.60
CA ILE A 474 -17.45 -27.26 1.10
C ILE A 474 -16.11 -26.55 0.95
N ILE A 475 -15.33 -26.58 2.03
CA ILE A 475 -14.02 -25.94 2.12
C ILE A 475 -13.03 -26.97 2.63
N HIS A 476 -11.89 -27.14 1.97
CA HIS A 476 -10.78 -27.90 2.54
C HIS A 476 -9.58 -26.98 2.72
N ILE A 477 -9.23 -26.74 3.99
CA ILE A 477 -8.10 -25.92 4.41
C ILE A 477 -7.41 -26.58 5.62
N ASP A 478 -6.14 -26.29 5.81
CA ASP A 478 -5.30 -26.79 6.90
C ASP A 478 -5.43 -25.89 8.15
N VAL A 479 -5.07 -26.38 9.34
CA VAL A 479 -5.25 -25.63 10.61
C VAL A 479 -4.34 -24.40 10.74
N ASP A 480 -3.33 -24.30 9.88
CA ASP A 480 -2.47 -23.13 9.73
C ASP A 480 -2.95 -22.20 8.60
N GLU A 481 -4.20 -22.35 8.13
CA GLU A 481 -4.81 -21.52 7.10
C GLU A 481 -6.08 -20.84 7.63
N PHE A 482 -6.18 -19.52 7.48
CA PHE A 482 -7.28 -18.69 7.97
C PHE A 482 -7.90 -17.88 6.84
N ILE A 483 -9.22 -18.00 6.68
CA ILE A 483 -9.97 -17.26 5.66
C ILE A 483 -10.11 -15.79 6.10
N ASN A 484 -9.40 -14.89 5.44
CA ASN A 484 -9.46 -13.46 5.70
C ASN A 484 -10.43 -12.78 4.73
N VAL A 485 -11.67 -12.54 5.19
CA VAL A 485 -12.67 -11.76 4.43
C VAL A 485 -12.44 -10.28 4.67
N ARG A 486 -12.29 -9.51 3.60
CA ARG A 486 -11.84 -8.10 3.63
C ARG A 486 -12.87 -7.11 3.14
N CYS A 487 -14.09 -7.57 2.88
CA CYS A 487 -15.22 -6.77 2.45
C CYS A 487 -16.34 -6.77 3.50
N GLY A 488 -17.23 -5.78 3.44
CA GLY A 488 -18.38 -5.66 4.35
C GLY A 488 -17.97 -5.69 5.82
N ASN A 489 -18.67 -6.49 6.62
CA ASN A 489 -18.38 -6.78 8.02
C ASN A 489 -17.41 -7.97 8.19
N GLY A 490 -16.63 -8.31 7.16
CA GLY A 490 -15.66 -9.40 7.21
C GLY A 490 -16.30 -10.76 7.39
N THR A 491 -17.53 -10.96 6.89
CA THR A 491 -18.26 -12.23 6.98
C THR A 491 -18.35 -12.92 5.62
N LEU A 492 -18.47 -14.24 5.62
CA LEU A 492 -18.68 -14.98 4.37
C LEU A 492 -19.98 -14.55 3.66
N ASP A 493 -21.01 -14.13 4.39
CA ASP A 493 -22.25 -13.59 3.81
C ASP A 493 -22.03 -12.32 2.99
N ASP A 494 -21.28 -11.35 3.54
CA ASP A 494 -20.92 -10.13 2.81
C ASP A 494 -20.09 -10.44 1.56
N PHE A 495 -19.20 -11.42 1.65
CA PHE A 495 -18.43 -11.87 0.51
C PHE A 495 -19.34 -12.47 -0.59
N PHE A 496 -20.22 -13.40 -0.26
CA PHE A 496 -21.11 -14.03 -1.24
C PHE A 496 -22.09 -13.05 -1.87
N ALA A 497 -22.52 -12.02 -1.13
CA ALA A 497 -23.35 -10.94 -1.68
C ALA A 497 -22.67 -10.17 -2.83
N LEU A 498 -21.34 -10.09 -2.82
CA LEU A 498 -20.55 -9.45 -3.89
C LEU A 498 -20.25 -10.39 -5.07
N VAL A 499 -20.38 -11.71 -4.89
CA VAL A 499 -20.13 -12.73 -5.93
C VAL A 499 -21.28 -13.75 -6.05
N PRO A 500 -22.54 -13.33 -6.24
CA PRO A 500 -23.71 -14.21 -6.13
C PRO A 500 -23.75 -15.36 -7.15
N GLY A 501 -23.03 -15.22 -8.27
CA GLY A 501 -22.91 -16.25 -9.30
C GLY A 501 -21.77 -17.26 -9.10
N ALA A 502 -20.89 -17.07 -8.12
CA ALA A 502 -19.75 -17.95 -7.92
C ALA A 502 -20.18 -19.33 -7.43
N THR A 503 -19.60 -20.38 -8.02
CA THR A 503 -19.68 -21.74 -7.48
C THR A 503 -18.35 -22.19 -6.90
N ASN A 504 -17.25 -21.51 -7.23
CA ASN A 504 -15.91 -21.84 -6.78
C ASN A 504 -15.15 -20.54 -6.50
N VAL A 505 -14.49 -20.48 -5.35
CA VAL A 505 -13.70 -19.34 -4.91
C VAL A 505 -12.29 -19.83 -4.70
N ALA A 506 -11.37 -19.40 -5.56
CA ALA A 506 -9.94 -19.64 -5.40
C ALA A 506 -9.40 -18.66 -4.36
N MET A 507 -9.33 -19.11 -3.10
CA MET A 507 -8.78 -18.33 -1.99
C MET A 507 -7.26 -18.39 -2.06
N THR A 508 -6.66 -17.39 -2.70
CA THR A 508 -5.21 -17.32 -2.89
C THR A 508 -4.49 -17.19 -1.56
N TRP A 509 -3.43 -17.98 -1.41
CA TRP A 509 -2.56 -17.88 -0.25
C TRP A 509 -1.89 -16.52 -0.13
N ARG A 510 -1.74 -16.12 1.12
CA ARG A 510 -0.78 -15.12 1.58
C ARG A 510 0.07 -15.81 2.64
N LEU A 511 1.34 -16.07 2.35
CA LEU A 511 2.23 -16.79 3.26
C LEU A 511 2.72 -15.85 4.36
N PHE A 512 2.51 -16.21 5.62
CA PHE A 512 3.00 -15.46 6.79
C PHE A 512 4.21 -16.18 7.38
N GLY A 513 5.24 -15.40 7.71
CA GLY A 513 6.49 -15.89 8.28
C GLY A 513 6.42 -16.01 9.80
N HIS A 514 7.56 -16.36 10.41
CA HIS A 514 7.65 -16.52 11.86
C HIS A 514 7.72 -15.20 12.64
N ASN A 515 7.76 -14.04 11.97
CA ASN A 515 7.83 -12.71 12.60
C ASN A 515 8.99 -12.51 13.59
N GLY A 516 10.08 -13.28 13.49
CA GLY A 516 11.14 -13.28 14.51
C GLY A 516 10.76 -13.96 15.82
N VAL A 517 9.55 -14.52 15.93
CA VAL A 517 9.07 -15.26 17.11
C VAL A 517 9.76 -16.62 17.14
N THR A 518 10.60 -16.82 18.16
CA THR A 518 11.38 -18.05 18.30
C THR A 518 10.72 -19.06 19.23
N ALA A 519 10.31 -18.61 20.42
CA ALA A 519 9.65 -19.43 21.41
C ALA A 519 8.20 -19.75 21.01
N PHE A 520 7.73 -20.94 21.33
CA PHE A 520 6.29 -21.23 21.32
C PHE A 520 5.57 -20.44 22.42
N ASP A 521 4.48 -19.78 22.05
CA ASP A 521 3.64 -18.98 22.93
C ASP A 521 2.16 -19.17 22.56
N ASP A 522 1.31 -19.36 23.59
CA ASP A 522 -0.10 -19.71 23.46
C ASP A 522 -0.98 -18.45 23.34
N ARG A 523 -0.61 -17.58 22.41
CA ARG A 523 -1.42 -16.44 21.96
C ARG A 523 -1.98 -16.73 20.58
N PHE A 524 -3.00 -15.99 20.18
CA PHE A 524 -3.63 -16.19 18.87
C PHE A 524 -2.63 -16.01 17.72
N VAL A 525 -2.58 -16.99 16.82
CA VAL A 525 -1.76 -16.97 15.61
C VAL A 525 -2.02 -15.69 14.82
N ILE A 526 -3.28 -15.30 14.62
CA ILE A 526 -3.61 -14.10 13.85
C ILE A 526 -3.19 -12.79 14.53
N GLU A 527 -2.97 -12.82 15.85
CA GLU A 527 -2.45 -11.70 16.64
C GLU A 527 -0.92 -11.61 16.57
N GLN A 528 -0.25 -12.77 16.64
CA GLN A 528 1.20 -12.86 16.74
C GLN A 528 1.92 -12.65 15.40
N PHE A 529 1.33 -13.10 14.29
CA PHE A 529 1.99 -13.16 12.99
C PHE A 529 1.32 -12.20 11.99
N ASP A 530 1.88 -11.00 11.85
CA ASP A 530 1.39 -9.92 10.98
C ASP A 530 2.30 -9.59 9.79
N ARG A 531 3.40 -10.34 9.56
CA ARG A 531 4.26 -10.16 8.39
C ARG A 531 4.14 -11.32 7.41
N ALA A 532 4.11 -10.98 6.13
CA ALA A 532 3.78 -11.89 5.06
C ALA A 532 4.57 -11.63 3.77
N ALA A 533 4.42 -12.57 2.83
CA ALA A 533 4.92 -12.52 1.47
C ALA A 533 4.34 -11.33 0.70
N PRO A 534 5.03 -10.82 -0.33
CA PRO A 534 4.45 -9.81 -1.22
C PRO A 534 3.21 -10.33 -1.98
N LYS A 535 2.30 -9.41 -2.33
CA LYS A 535 1.03 -9.72 -3.04
C LYS A 535 1.36 -10.21 -4.43
N TYR A 536 2.26 -9.51 -5.09
CA TYR A 536 2.80 -9.93 -6.36
C TYR A 536 4.09 -10.72 -6.13
N CYS A 537 4.02 -12.05 -6.24
CA CYS A 537 5.18 -12.94 -6.13
C CYS A 537 5.03 -14.13 -7.10
N PRO A 538 5.26 -13.94 -8.40
CA PRO A 538 5.03 -15.00 -9.40
C PRO A 538 5.95 -16.22 -9.23
N LYS A 539 7.07 -16.03 -8.53
CA LYS A 539 8.13 -17.00 -8.28
C LYS A 539 8.60 -16.91 -6.82
N PRO A 540 8.74 -18.03 -6.09
CA PRO A 540 8.40 -19.39 -6.51
C PRO A 540 6.88 -19.55 -6.68
N HIS A 541 6.46 -20.49 -7.50
CA HIS A 541 5.05 -20.65 -7.86
C HIS A 541 4.12 -20.98 -6.69
N THR A 542 4.70 -21.49 -5.60
CA THR A 542 4.02 -21.85 -4.35
C THR A 542 3.34 -20.66 -3.68
N VAL A 543 3.88 -19.43 -3.83
CA VAL A 543 3.33 -18.23 -3.15
C VAL A 543 1.92 -17.89 -3.64
N TRP A 544 1.58 -18.26 -4.88
CA TRP A 544 0.25 -18.04 -5.47
C TRP A 544 -0.60 -19.31 -5.52
N GLY A 545 -0.24 -20.35 -4.76
CA GLY A 545 -1.14 -21.48 -4.54
C GLY A 545 -2.46 -21.00 -3.91
N PHE A 546 -3.54 -21.72 -4.16
CA PHE A 546 -4.83 -21.46 -3.52
C PHE A 546 -5.45 -22.72 -2.95
N LYS A 547 -6.36 -22.54 -2.00
CA LYS A 547 -7.38 -23.53 -1.64
C LYS A 547 -8.72 -23.06 -2.19
N THR A 548 -9.63 -24.00 -2.39
CA THR A 548 -10.93 -23.70 -3.00
C THR A 548 -12.06 -23.90 -2.00
N MET A 549 -12.89 -22.87 -1.85
CA MET A 549 -14.24 -23.00 -1.31
C MET A 549 -15.20 -23.20 -2.48
N PHE A 550 -16.01 -24.26 -2.47
CA PHE A 550 -16.89 -24.57 -3.60
C PHE A 550 -18.30 -24.93 -3.15
N ARG A 551 -19.28 -24.53 -3.95
CA ARG A 551 -20.69 -24.77 -3.73
C ARG A 551 -21.01 -26.22 -4.07
N ASN A 552 -21.74 -26.89 -3.19
CA ASN A 552 -22.06 -28.30 -3.32
C ASN A 552 -23.27 -28.52 -4.24
N ILE A 553 -23.09 -28.23 -5.53
CA ILE A 553 -24.13 -28.41 -6.56
C ILE A 553 -24.10 -29.81 -7.20
N GLY A 554 -23.32 -30.75 -6.65
CA GLY A 554 -23.09 -32.08 -7.23
C GLY A 554 -22.09 -32.15 -8.38
N ALA A 555 -21.46 -31.02 -8.75
CA ALA A 555 -20.60 -30.95 -9.94
C ALA A 555 -19.28 -31.73 -9.86
N TYR A 556 -18.83 -32.13 -8.66
CA TYR A 556 -17.48 -32.66 -8.48
C TYR A 556 -17.49 -34.03 -7.79
N GLY A 557 -16.85 -35.02 -8.42
CA GLY A 557 -16.72 -36.37 -7.88
C GLY A 557 -15.55 -36.59 -6.93
N LYS A 558 -14.74 -35.56 -6.64
CA LYS A 558 -13.56 -35.69 -5.76
C LYS A 558 -13.20 -34.37 -5.05
N ILE A 559 -12.91 -34.44 -3.74
CA ILE A 559 -12.22 -33.38 -2.99
C ILE A 559 -10.71 -33.66 -2.98
N SER A 560 -9.90 -32.63 -3.22
CA SER A 560 -8.43 -32.72 -3.25
C SER A 560 -7.81 -31.56 -2.45
N CYS A 561 -6.51 -31.66 -2.16
CA CYS A 561 -5.78 -30.72 -1.31
C CYS A 561 -5.90 -29.23 -1.70
N HIS A 562 -6.10 -28.89 -2.98
CA HIS A 562 -6.21 -27.49 -3.44
C HIS A 562 -7.59 -27.13 -4.01
N ARG A 563 -8.29 -28.10 -4.58
CA ARG A 563 -9.51 -27.88 -5.37
C ARG A 563 -10.35 -29.13 -5.47
N PRO A 564 -11.65 -28.98 -5.77
CA PRO A 564 -12.43 -30.11 -6.24
C PRO A 564 -11.97 -30.54 -7.64
N ASN A 565 -12.09 -31.84 -7.91
CA ASN A 565 -11.65 -32.52 -9.13
C ASN A 565 -12.76 -33.43 -9.66
N LYS A 566 -12.55 -34.01 -10.86
CA LYS A 566 -13.55 -34.83 -11.57
C LYS A 566 -14.86 -34.07 -11.74
N LEU A 567 -14.78 -32.95 -12.46
CA LEU A 567 -15.96 -32.18 -12.87
C LEU A 567 -16.83 -33.06 -13.77
N ASP A 568 -18.12 -33.13 -13.47
CA ASP A 568 -19.12 -33.71 -14.36
C ASP A 568 -19.44 -32.73 -15.49
N ASP A 569 -19.30 -33.20 -16.74
CA ASP A 569 -19.50 -32.38 -17.94
C ASP A 569 -20.91 -31.78 -18.04
N THR A 570 -21.93 -32.41 -17.43
CA THR A 570 -23.31 -31.89 -17.40
C THR A 570 -23.45 -30.62 -16.55
N PHE A 571 -22.50 -30.35 -15.66
CA PHE A 571 -22.48 -29.14 -14.82
C PHE A 571 -21.53 -28.06 -15.35
N ARG A 572 -20.85 -28.29 -16.49
CA ARG A 572 -19.76 -27.45 -16.97
C ARG A 572 -20.15 -25.99 -17.19
N ASP A 573 -21.37 -25.74 -17.66
CA ASP A 573 -21.91 -24.40 -17.90
C ASP A 573 -22.45 -23.71 -16.64
N ARG A 574 -22.60 -24.47 -15.55
CA ARG A 574 -23.06 -23.98 -14.24
C ARG A 574 -21.91 -23.61 -13.30
N VAL A 575 -20.71 -24.10 -13.59
CA VAL A 575 -19.51 -23.83 -12.78
C VAL A 575 -18.93 -22.46 -13.11
N ARG A 576 -18.80 -21.61 -12.09
CA ARG A 576 -18.16 -20.29 -12.18
C ARG A 576 -17.10 -20.13 -11.11
N TRP A 577 -15.88 -19.80 -11.53
CA TRP A 577 -14.76 -19.56 -10.63
C TRP A 577 -14.48 -18.08 -10.50
N VAL A 578 -14.25 -17.63 -9.28
CA VAL A 578 -13.74 -16.29 -8.98
C VAL A 578 -12.43 -16.36 -8.19
N ASN A 579 -11.55 -15.38 -8.40
CA ASN A 579 -10.34 -15.20 -7.60
C ASN A 579 -10.63 -14.46 -6.27
N GLY A 580 -9.58 -14.21 -5.47
CA GLY A 580 -9.69 -13.49 -4.20
C GLY A 580 -10.21 -12.05 -4.31
N SER A 581 -10.24 -11.45 -5.51
CA SER A 581 -10.83 -10.13 -5.78
C SER A 581 -12.24 -10.21 -6.39
N GLY A 582 -12.84 -11.40 -6.48
CA GLY A 582 -14.17 -11.61 -7.06
C GLY A 582 -14.21 -11.57 -8.59
N GLN A 583 -13.06 -11.55 -9.26
CA GLN A 583 -12.98 -11.52 -10.73
C GLN A 583 -13.09 -12.94 -11.30
N ASP A 584 -13.78 -13.07 -12.43
CA ASP A 584 -13.96 -14.35 -13.12
C ASP A 584 -12.60 -14.95 -13.54
N MET A 585 -12.39 -16.22 -13.21
CA MET A 585 -11.24 -17.02 -13.63
C MET A 585 -11.64 -18.42 -14.11
N THR A 586 -12.89 -18.58 -14.54
CA THR A 586 -13.52 -19.85 -14.90
C THR A 586 -12.73 -20.59 -15.96
N ASP A 587 -12.35 -19.93 -17.05
CA ASP A 587 -11.62 -20.58 -18.14
C ASP A 587 -10.21 -21.03 -17.73
N GLU A 588 -9.59 -20.36 -16.76
CA GLU A 588 -8.25 -20.73 -16.27
C GLU A 588 -8.33 -21.92 -15.30
N ALA A 589 -9.34 -21.96 -14.42
CA ALA A 589 -9.39 -22.89 -13.30
C ALA A 589 -10.39 -24.04 -13.45
N ARG A 590 -11.36 -24.01 -14.37
CA ARG A 590 -12.40 -25.05 -14.44
C ARG A 590 -11.83 -26.46 -14.59
N ASP A 591 -10.85 -26.64 -15.47
CA ASP A 591 -10.34 -27.97 -15.81
C ASP A 591 -9.05 -28.36 -15.07
N ARG A 592 -8.19 -27.39 -14.71
CA ARG A 592 -6.87 -27.63 -14.11
C ARG A 592 -6.33 -26.42 -13.33
N GLY A 593 -5.19 -26.62 -12.68
CA GLY A 593 -4.48 -25.57 -11.93
C GLY A 593 -4.69 -25.65 -10.41
N TRP A 594 -3.68 -25.22 -9.66
CA TRP A 594 -3.66 -25.18 -8.19
C TRP A 594 -3.19 -23.82 -7.65
N ARG A 595 -2.98 -22.86 -8.56
CA ARG A 595 -2.38 -21.56 -8.30
C ARG A 595 -2.90 -20.52 -9.28
N ASN A 596 -2.87 -19.26 -8.90
CA ASN A 596 -3.20 -18.15 -9.77
C ASN A 596 -2.06 -17.84 -10.75
N SER A 597 -2.42 -17.24 -11.87
CA SER A 597 -1.52 -16.66 -12.86
C SER A 597 -1.40 -15.15 -12.65
N ARG A 598 -0.56 -14.48 -13.45
CA ARG A 598 -0.52 -13.00 -13.44
C ARG A 598 -1.84 -12.37 -13.86
N GLY A 599 -2.68 -13.10 -14.61
CA GLY A 599 -4.00 -12.63 -15.06
C GLY A 599 -5.11 -12.91 -14.07
N SER A 600 -4.94 -13.88 -13.17
CA SER A 600 -5.98 -14.30 -12.22
C SER A 600 -5.64 -14.03 -10.75
N ILE A 601 -4.46 -13.47 -10.43
CA ILE A 601 -4.08 -13.11 -9.05
C ILE A 601 -4.98 -12.00 -8.49
N GLY A 602 -5.54 -12.22 -7.30
CA GLY A 602 -6.49 -11.30 -6.67
C GLY A 602 -6.65 -11.58 -5.17
N TYR A 603 -7.02 -10.55 -4.42
CA TYR A 603 -6.88 -10.49 -2.96
C TYR A 603 -8.00 -9.62 -2.33
N ASP A 604 -8.43 -8.55 -3.00
CA ASP A 604 -9.28 -7.49 -2.46
C ASP A 604 -10.53 -7.89 -1.64
N LEU A 605 -11.22 -8.98 -1.96
CA LEU A 605 -12.42 -9.41 -1.23
C LEU A 605 -12.14 -10.49 -0.19
N ILE A 606 -11.29 -11.46 -0.52
CA ILE A 606 -10.96 -12.61 0.31
C ILE A 606 -9.52 -13.09 0.04
N GLN A 607 -8.85 -13.52 1.11
CA GLN A 607 -7.49 -14.05 1.08
C GLN A 607 -7.40 -15.24 2.03
N LEU A 608 -6.50 -16.19 1.75
CA LEU A 608 -6.19 -17.27 2.68
C LEU A 608 -4.84 -17.01 3.34
N ASN A 609 -4.86 -16.53 4.58
CA ASN A 609 -3.64 -16.33 5.36
C ASN A 609 -3.07 -17.69 5.74
N HIS A 610 -1.81 -17.98 5.39
CA HIS A 610 -1.17 -19.26 5.65
C HIS A 610 0.04 -19.10 6.58
N TYR A 611 -0.13 -19.52 7.82
CA TYR A 611 0.84 -19.44 8.92
C TYR A 611 1.67 -20.72 9.03
N ALA A 612 2.32 -21.11 7.94
CA ALA A 612 2.92 -22.44 7.80
C ALA A 612 4.01 -22.76 8.84
N LEU A 613 4.70 -21.75 9.37
CA LEU A 613 5.80 -21.93 10.33
C LEU A 613 5.38 -21.64 11.76
N ARG A 614 4.56 -20.59 11.98
CA ARG A 614 4.32 -20.00 13.30
C ARG A 614 5.67 -19.66 13.95
N SER A 615 5.92 -20.01 15.21
CA SER A 615 7.23 -19.76 15.82
C SER A 615 8.30 -20.76 15.34
N ALA A 616 9.58 -20.44 15.58
CA ALA A 616 10.68 -21.36 15.28
C ALA A 616 10.56 -22.71 16.04
N ASP A 617 10.03 -22.70 17.27
CA ASP A 617 9.74 -23.93 18.03
C ASP A 617 8.63 -24.76 17.38
N SER A 618 7.54 -24.11 16.96
CA SER A 618 6.45 -24.77 16.24
C SER A 618 6.94 -25.42 14.94
N PHE A 619 7.89 -24.79 14.25
CA PHE A 619 8.53 -25.37 13.08
C PHE A 619 9.28 -26.67 13.38
N LEU A 620 9.95 -26.80 14.55
CA LEU A 620 10.61 -28.06 14.92
C LEU A 620 9.60 -29.19 15.16
N ILE A 621 8.48 -28.90 15.81
CA ILE A 621 7.40 -29.87 16.00
C ILE A 621 6.81 -30.27 14.64
N LYS A 622 6.60 -29.29 13.75
CA LYS A 622 6.16 -29.53 12.36
C LYS A 622 7.14 -30.43 11.60
N ARG A 623 8.45 -30.19 11.74
CA ARG A 623 9.52 -31.02 11.19
C ARG A 623 9.43 -32.46 11.67
N GLN A 624 9.22 -32.67 12.97
CA GLN A 624 9.15 -34.00 13.59
C GLN A 624 7.90 -34.77 13.15
N ARG A 625 6.73 -34.14 13.07
CA ARG A 625 5.49 -34.83 12.65
C ARG A 625 5.37 -35.10 11.14
N GLY A 626 6.10 -34.35 10.31
CA GLY A 626 6.06 -34.47 8.84
C GLY A 626 4.80 -33.86 8.18
N ARG A 627 4.63 -34.07 6.87
CA ARG A 627 3.46 -33.57 6.09
C ARG A 627 2.41 -34.65 5.85
N ALA A 628 1.13 -34.28 5.91
CA ALA A 628 0.02 -35.18 5.63
C ALA A 628 -0.14 -35.58 4.13
N LEU A 629 0.38 -34.77 3.21
CA LEU A 629 0.31 -35.05 1.76
C LEU A 629 1.57 -35.76 1.21
N HIS A 630 2.74 -35.47 1.76
CA HIS A 630 4.04 -35.99 1.30
C HIS A 630 4.82 -36.57 2.48
N VAL A 631 4.47 -37.79 2.88
CA VAL A 631 5.07 -38.47 4.04
C VAL A 631 6.57 -38.79 3.83
N ASP A 632 7.02 -38.96 2.58
CA ASP A 632 8.40 -39.35 2.25
C ASP A 632 9.39 -38.17 2.12
N ARG A 633 8.94 -36.92 2.31
CA ARG A 633 9.82 -35.73 2.17
C ARG A 633 10.11 -35.11 3.52
N SER A 634 11.39 -35.08 3.90
CA SER A 634 11.85 -34.32 5.05
C SER A 634 11.57 -32.82 4.87
N ILE A 635 10.81 -32.25 5.80
CA ILE A 635 10.78 -30.80 6.01
C ILE A 635 12.20 -30.38 6.43
N GLY A 636 12.75 -29.29 5.94
CA GLY A 636 14.10 -28.87 6.29
C GLY A 636 14.30 -27.39 6.01
N LEU A 637 15.54 -26.93 5.95
CA LEU A 637 15.86 -25.52 5.72
C LEU A 637 15.24 -24.98 4.41
N ASN A 638 15.16 -25.80 3.37
CA ASN A 638 14.50 -25.46 2.10
C ASN A 638 12.98 -25.21 2.25
N TYR A 639 12.34 -25.81 3.25
CA TYR A 639 10.95 -25.49 3.57
C TYR A 639 10.85 -24.16 4.31
N TRP A 640 11.71 -23.95 5.32
CA TRP A 640 11.79 -22.69 6.05
C TRP A 640 11.96 -21.51 5.08
N ILE A 641 12.94 -21.56 4.18
CA ILE A 641 13.20 -20.50 3.19
C ILE A 641 11.97 -20.19 2.34
N ARG A 642 11.23 -21.22 1.90
CA ARG A 642 10.05 -21.07 1.04
C ARG A 642 8.83 -20.50 1.76
N MET A 643 8.71 -20.71 3.07
CA MET A 643 7.53 -20.34 3.85
C MET A 643 7.72 -19.12 4.75
N ASP A 644 8.95 -18.77 5.12
CA ASP A 644 9.23 -17.73 6.11
C ASP A 644 9.20 -16.31 5.55
N TRP A 645 8.04 -15.81 5.13
CA TRP A 645 7.93 -14.46 4.58
C TRP A 645 7.62 -13.41 5.64
N CYS A 646 8.56 -12.49 5.90
CA CYS A 646 8.42 -11.46 6.95
C CYS A 646 8.48 -10.02 6.40
N ASP A 647 8.29 -9.85 5.09
CA ASP A 647 8.67 -8.64 4.36
C ASP A 647 7.61 -7.52 4.43
N HIS A 648 6.33 -7.88 4.34
CA HIS A 648 5.23 -6.91 4.30
C HIS A 648 4.26 -7.11 5.45
N ARG A 649 3.75 -6.02 6.03
CA ARG A 649 2.76 -6.09 7.09
C ARG A 649 1.36 -6.33 6.51
N ASP A 650 0.57 -7.18 7.18
CA ASP A 650 -0.86 -7.36 6.93
C ASP A 650 -1.61 -7.59 8.25
N VAL A 651 -2.29 -6.55 8.72
CA VAL A 651 -3.11 -6.56 9.94
C VAL A 651 -4.61 -6.70 9.66
N THR A 652 -5.01 -6.94 8.41
CA THR A 652 -6.43 -6.87 8.01
C THR A 652 -7.28 -7.93 8.72
N ILE A 653 -6.71 -9.10 9.01
CA ILE A 653 -7.37 -10.18 9.75
C ILE A 653 -7.60 -9.84 11.22
N GLN A 654 -6.80 -8.92 11.80
CA GLN A 654 -6.84 -8.61 13.24
C GLN A 654 -8.09 -7.84 13.66
N ARG A 655 -8.84 -7.30 12.70
CA ARG A 655 -10.20 -6.76 12.94
C ARG A 655 -11.15 -7.81 13.53
N ASN A 656 -10.80 -9.09 13.42
CA ASN A 656 -11.55 -10.22 13.96
C ASN A 656 -11.17 -10.60 15.38
N LEU A 657 -10.14 -9.99 15.99
CA LEU A 657 -9.67 -10.37 17.31
C LEU A 657 -10.79 -10.32 18.38
N PRO A 658 -11.66 -9.29 18.41
CA PRO A 658 -12.76 -9.29 19.39
C PRO A 658 -13.76 -10.43 19.21
N ARG A 659 -14.19 -10.73 17.97
CA ARG A 659 -15.13 -11.83 17.69
C ARG A 659 -14.52 -13.21 17.91
N LEU A 660 -13.26 -13.36 17.56
CA LEU A 660 -12.48 -14.56 17.86
C LEU A 660 -12.40 -14.76 19.38
N ARG A 661 -12.01 -13.73 20.13
CA ARG A 661 -11.91 -13.81 21.60
C ARG A 661 -13.24 -14.21 22.22
N ALA A 662 -14.35 -13.57 21.82
CA ALA A 662 -15.67 -13.89 22.34
C ALA A 662 -16.06 -15.37 22.10
N GLU A 663 -15.81 -15.90 20.90
CA GLU A 663 -16.13 -17.29 20.59
C GLU A 663 -15.16 -18.28 21.27
N TYR A 664 -13.89 -17.94 21.35
CA TYR A 664 -12.87 -18.74 22.00
C TYR A 664 -13.13 -18.86 23.50
N ASP A 665 -13.44 -17.75 24.17
CA ASP A 665 -13.78 -17.71 25.60
C ASP A 665 -15.05 -18.52 25.88
N ARG A 666 -16.04 -18.48 24.96
CA ARG A 666 -17.25 -19.31 25.05
C ARG A 666 -16.94 -20.81 24.99
N LEU A 667 -15.98 -21.23 24.17
CA LEU A 667 -15.54 -22.64 24.12
C LEU A 667 -14.81 -23.02 25.41
N LEU A 668 -13.88 -22.18 25.89
CA LEU A 668 -13.10 -22.44 27.10
C LEU A 668 -13.87 -22.34 28.43
N ALA A 669 -15.12 -21.88 28.39
CA ALA A 669 -16.04 -22.00 29.52
C ALA A 669 -16.31 -23.47 29.91
N ASP A 670 -16.10 -24.42 28.99
CA ASP A 670 -16.13 -25.85 29.31
C ASP A 670 -14.81 -26.30 29.97
N ASP A 671 -14.89 -26.74 31.23
CA ASP A 671 -13.71 -27.11 32.02
C ASP A 671 -12.92 -28.28 31.41
N ARG A 672 -13.62 -29.28 30.83
CA ARG A 672 -12.96 -30.43 30.18
C ARG A 672 -12.21 -30.00 28.93
N LEU A 673 -12.80 -29.11 28.14
CA LEU A 673 -12.15 -28.58 26.94
C LEU A 673 -10.95 -27.70 27.29
N ARG A 674 -11.09 -26.84 28.31
CA ARG A 674 -10.01 -25.98 28.79
C ARG A 674 -8.83 -26.80 29.30
N GLN A 675 -9.08 -27.82 30.11
CA GLN A 675 -8.01 -28.71 30.57
C GLN A 675 -7.31 -29.42 29.40
N ALA A 676 -8.07 -29.94 28.43
CA ALA A 676 -7.48 -30.60 27.26
C ALA A 676 -6.61 -29.65 26.41
N HIS A 677 -6.99 -28.38 26.28
CA HIS A 677 -6.17 -27.34 25.65
C HIS A 677 -4.88 -27.08 26.44
N GLU A 678 -5.00 -26.85 27.75
CA GLU A 678 -3.85 -26.59 28.63
C GLU A 678 -2.84 -27.75 28.61
N ASP A 679 -3.33 -29.00 28.62
CA ASP A 679 -2.51 -30.21 28.52
C ASP A 679 -1.76 -30.27 27.18
N GLY A 680 -2.43 -29.95 26.07
CA GLY A 680 -1.81 -29.89 24.75
C GLY A 680 -0.77 -28.78 24.62
N VAL A 681 -1.03 -27.61 25.20
CA VAL A 681 -0.07 -26.50 25.30
C VAL A 681 1.17 -26.92 26.11
N ALA A 682 0.96 -27.59 27.24
CA ALA A 682 2.06 -28.11 28.06
C ALA A 682 2.89 -29.15 27.29
N TRP A 683 2.23 -30.05 26.54
CA TRP A 683 2.90 -31.01 25.68
C TRP A 683 3.77 -30.33 24.62
N HIS A 684 3.25 -29.30 23.92
CA HIS A 684 4.00 -28.59 22.88
C HIS A 684 5.21 -27.84 23.45
N ARG A 685 5.09 -27.22 24.63
CA ARG A 685 6.22 -26.60 25.34
C ARG A 685 7.31 -27.62 25.68
N ALA A 686 6.92 -28.76 26.25
CA ALA A 686 7.85 -29.83 26.59
C ALA A 686 8.53 -30.43 25.34
N LYS A 687 7.75 -30.65 24.27
CA LYS A 687 8.25 -31.21 23.02
C LYS A 687 9.23 -30.26 22.32
N ALA A 688 8.92 -28.96 22.27
CA ALA A 688 9.83 -27.95 21.72
C ALA A 688 11.16 -27.92 22.48
N LEU A 689 11.13 -27.96 23.82
CA LEU A 689 12.33 -28.00 24.64
C LEU A 689 13.16 -29.27 24.38
N ALA A 690 12.51 -30.44 24.31
CA ALA A 690 13.18 -31.70 24.00
C ALA A 690 13.85 -31.68 22.62
N LEU A 691 13.13 -31.22 21.59
CA LEU A 691 13.67 -31.10 20.23
C LEU A 691 14.85 -30.12 20.18
N ARG A 692 14.83 -29.02 20.94
CA ARG A 692 15.98 -28.10 21.02
C ARG A 692 17.25 -28.72 21.61
N GLN A 693 17.15 -29.80 22.38
CA GLN A 693 18.29 -30.52 22.96
C GLN A 693 18.87 -31.55 21.98
N GLU A 694 18.12 -31.98 20.98
CA GLU A 694 18.59 -32.90 19.95
C GLU A 694 19.55 -32.19 18.97
N PRO A 695 20.78 -32.68 18.73
CA PRO A 695 21.78 -31.98 17.91
C PRO A 695 21.31 -31.62 16.49
N GLU A 696 20.56 -32.51 15.81
CA GLU A 696 20.03 -32.26 14.46
C GLU A 696 19.04 -31.08 14.46
N PHE A 697 18.08 -31.10 15.38
CA PHE A 697 17.06 -30.05 15.50
C PHE A 697 17.64 -28.74 16.01
N ARG A 698 18.62 -28.79 16.91
CA ARG A 698 19.35 -27.60 17.36
C ARG A 698 20.08 -26.93 16.20
N ALA A 699 20.80 -27.70 15.39
CA ALA A 699 21.47 -27.18 14.21
C ALA A 699 20.48 -26.58 13.19
N LEU A 700 19.35 -27.25 12.95
CA LEU A 700 18.28 -26.75 12.09
C LEU A 700 17.70 -25.44 12.62
N PHE A 701 17.41 -25.37 13.92
CA PHE A 701 16.90 -24.17 14.58
C PHE A 701 17.88 -23.00 14.43
N ASP A 702 19.15 -23.21 14.80
CA ASP A 702 20.18 -22.17 14.75
C ASP A 702 20.42 -21.67 13.32
N GLN A 703 20.31 -22.56 12.31
CA GLN A 703 20.37 -22.16 10.90
C GLN A 703 19.13 -21.37 10.48
N ALA A 704 17.93 -21.84 10.82
CA ALA A 704 16.65 -21.24 10.44
C ALA A 704 16.52 -19.79 10.94
N VAL A 705 16.78 -19.55 12.23
CA VAL A 705 16.62 -18.22 12.83
C VAL A 705 17.67 -17.20 12.38
N LYS A 706 18.82 -17.65 11.87
CA LYS A 706 19.88 -16.79 11.31
C LYS A 706 19.56 -16.32 9.89
N ILE A 707 18.67 -17.01 9.17
CA ILE A 707 18.30 -16.61 7.82
C ILE A 707 17.46 -15.32 7.88
N ARG A 708 18.00 -14.26 7.28
CA ARG A 708 17.33 -12.97 7.07
C ARG A 708 17.46 -12.63 5.59
N LEU A 709 16.38 -12.80 4.84
CA LEU A 709 16.32 -12.55 3.40
C LEU A 709 15.23 -11.52 3.14
N THR A 710 15.51 -10.56 2.27
CA THR A 710 14.49 -9.71 1.66
C THR A 710 13.59 -10.51 0.73
N GLU A 711 12.50 -9.92 0.26
CA GLU A 711 11.51 -10.60 -0.56
C GLU A 711 12.09 -11.07 -1.89
N THR A 712 13.00 -10.27 -2.46
CA THR A 712 13.67 -10.57 -3.74
C THR A 712 14.73 -11.65 -3.55
N GLU A 713 15.51 -11.59 -2.46
CA GLU A 713 16.51 -12.62 -2.14
C GLU A 713 15.85 -13.98 -1.85
N ARG A 714 14.75 -13.97 -1.11
CA ARG A 714 13.98 -15.18 -0.81
C ARG A 714 13.38 -15.79 -2.05
N ALA A 715 12.77 -14.98 -2.93
CA ALA A 715 12.27 -15.45 -4.21
C ALA A 715 13.39 -16.06 -5.07
N ALA A 716 14.56 -15.42 -5.12
CA ALA A 716 15.72 -15.91 -5.84
C ALA A 716 16.27 -17.23 -5.26
N TYR A 717 16.34 -17.35 -3.93
CA TYR A 717 16.76 -18.57 -3.26
C TYR A 717 15.76 -19.70 -3.52
N ALA A 718 14.46 -19.47 -3.30
CA ALA A 718 13.44 -20.49 -3.56
C ALA A 718 13.43 -20.95 -5.03
N LEU A 719 13.66 -20.03 -5.98
CA LEU A 719 13.84 -20.36 -7.40
C LEU A 719 15.04 -21.26 -7.67
N ALA A 720 16.17 -21.00 -7.01
CA ALA A 720 17.36 -21.84 -7.16
C ALA A 720 17.11 -23.27 -6.64
N LEU A 721 16.35 -23.41 -5.54
CA LEU A 721 15.99 -24.70 -4.96
C LEU A 721 15.03 -25.51 -5.83
N ASP A 722 14.03 -24.87 -6.46
CA ASP A 722 13.05 -25.55 -7.32
C ASP A 722 13.67 -26.11 -8.62
N MET A 723 14.89 -25.70 -8.99
CA MET A 723 15.63 -26.24 -10.15
C MET A 723 16.57 -27.42 -9.78
N GLU A 724 16.77 -27.67 -8.48
CA GLU A 724 17.62 -28.76 -7.98
C GLU A 724 16.82 -29.98 -7.49
N SER A 725 15.49 -29.85 -7.44
CA SER A 725 14.52 -30.91 -7.08
C SER A 725 13.73 -31.40 -8.28
#